data_AF-A0A1J4Q377-F1
#
_entry.id   AF-A0A1J4Q377-F1
#
_cell.length_a   1.000
_cell.length_b   1.000
_cell.length_c   1.000
_cell.angle_alpha   90.00
_cell.angle_beta   90.00
_cell.angle_gamma   90.00
#
_symmetry.space_group_name_H-M   'P 1'
#
loop_
_entity.id
_entity.type
_entity.pdbx_description
1 polymer ?
#
loop_
_entity_poly.entity_id
_entity_poly.type
_entity_poly.pdbx_seq_one_letter_code
_entity_poly.pdbx_strand_id
1 'polypeptide(L)'
;MSETTLVALPCRVITLRVELGSEAGASTLEELVLAAVAGGRTTVDSLGDLFSLPRRLMLDVVHALWSRGFLAVDFTSHTLEGTPAAEAVLGDGDGAQAVATSVDSRKFLFDPVTETILPYRDGSVRVPPGALEMPMARGVSAEDLPQTELLRAVRQAVAEDRRNRGVRRRVLNVSFTNPVLSPPEAVRWSTVEVVVKKDPGSGQIAAVPVEAPSGWGRRGAQLFQAHITHLLRTRAESDFVKKLLNRQVPEVVRPDTLKELIRDLEQLAEGLDGAPELPDLPGRHHALRSRTDQLREQISEARRARCAAQRVAPGAGVGYVVGDLIDRAEHQLVLAAPTIAYDALNPLLPGIEGALKRGATLVLLWGEHPTARLEPRVETALFDLKARHPGKVLLEKRGSSSAASLLICDNRAAYVGSRGFLSGETGAGVLVEPPEDTDTPPLCVADLLSWVRRVYTYWETARSIAIAPDDFGRTGRGLPAEPVRWWRWEPPELPERWDEDPVGFQVGWSAAWGRVLRELVDAVNDVYRGPDPVVRAVWDGAYTEAVGRLVAGAGERLAVTDDRAEHEACDETLALRLRRLREAGGVVHLQHPSLGGGRRTATAYDALLKALRADGTLRVGKARARAVLSDHEMVVGSHHPVGHGAAHPGQGAVAQVGLHVVGTGFTVDFARELGIPEWFGDARGPGAVGPEYHPTAGVFAAIPLDDDPWTALAQRERAGRGAEELRRYAAALLMGDGEGTAGRAGDTGGAHGAEERSRDGSAGDGEPEGPGGAEDRGTGPHRPAAHRPGLHLADSDRWSRWLLEDAWRRGAFMEAYLLTPLLGGRPGALSVELAAAALPLEHGPFGEQLFFSALALEAAPPEQRTVALAGAVAEMLLHGGDTGRLVLRHLMEGAPAEGLPTAWLELARAARACFEAAPAPLPLRDVDEWAAGQERSARTDERWDRLAAEVDDFEQAKNHFSFTDGQKLHRALFRPGGILAEVREMARDPRPADRWAPVIEGLPQGEHEIRTQLDRMSADLGLRKIEWSNHFAYARRLAEFIAEARSLVARSEEGHQSPAAPRLTTAQKQFALHLDGSWHQLVKEADELGEPACHPAKALLEALSALPKAGKEKA
;
A
#
# COMPACT_ATOMS: atom_id res chain seq x y z
N MET A 1 4.86 21.02 -21.32
CA MET A 1 4.91 19.70 -21.99
C MET A 1 6.35 19.48 -22.39
N SER A 2 7.04 18.54 -21.74
CA SER A 2 8.41 18.15 -22.10
C SER A 2 8.39 17.50 -23.48
N GLU A 3 9.17 18.02 -24.43
CA GLU A 3 9.27 17.46 -25.78
C GLU A 3 9.98 16.10 -25.69
N THR A 4 9.25 15.01 -25.92
CA THR A 4 9.79 13.65 -25.94
C THR A 4 10.39 13.33 -27.31
N THR A 5 11.36 12.43 -27.36
CA THR A 5 12.01 11.98 -28.61
C THR A 5 12.12 10.46 -28.63
N LEU A 6 11.87 9.85 -29.78
CA LEU A 6 12.03 8.40 -29.97
C LEU A 6 13.48 8.07 -30.35
N VAL A 7 14.10 7.14 -29.63
CA VAL A 7 15.41 6.54 -29.97
C VAL A 7 15.19 5.11 -30.45
N ALA A 8 15.76 4.77 -31.61
CA ALA A 8 15.71 3.43 -32.17
C ALA A 8 17.00 2.65 -31.85
N LEU A 9 16.85 1.55 -31.13
CA LEU A 9 17.91 0.68 -30.65
C LEU A 9 18.09 -0.52 -31.59
N PRO A 10 19.31 -0.75 -32.12
CA PRO A 10 19.58 -1.90 -32.98
C PRO A 10 19.72 -3.18 -32.14
N CYS A 11 18.70 -4.02 -32.21
CA CYS A 11 18.65 -5.33 -31.55
C CYS A 11 19.03 -6.45 -32.52
N ARG A 12 19.76 -7.45 -32.04
CA ARG A 12 20.09 -8.66 -32.81
C ARG A 12 18.98 -9.68 -32.66
N VAL A 13 18.53 -10.28 -33.76
CA VAL A 13 17.59 -11.41 -33.68
C VAL A 13 18.35 -12.66 -33.27
N ILE A 14 17.91 -13.27 -32.16
CA ILE A 14 18.43 -14.54 -31.66
C ILE A 14 17.33 -15.61 -31.69
N THR A 15 17.73 -16.87 -31.88
CA THR A 15 16.81 -18.01 -31.81
C THR A 15 17.18 -18.85 -30.59
N LEU A 16 16.21 -19.03 -29.70
CA LEU A 16 16.35 -19.79 -28.47
C LEU A 16 15.44 -21.01 -28.52
N ARG A 17 15.97 -22.14 -28.07
CA ARG A 17 15.24 -23.36 -27.77
C ARG A 17 14.65 -23.23 -26.37
N VAL A 18 13.33 -23.10 -26.29
CA VAL A 18 12.58 -22.93 -25.03
C VAL A 18 11.85 -24.23 -24.72
N GLU A 19 12.17 -24.85 -23.60
CA GLU A 19 11.45 -26.01 -23.09
C GLU A 19 10.24 -25.55 -22.29
N LEU A 20 9.04 -25.84 -22.81
CA LEU A 20 7.78 -25.44 -22.21
C LEU A 20 7.10 -26.64 -21.56
N GLY A 21 6.71 -26.51 -20.29
CA GLY A 21 5.84 -27.45 -19.58
C GLY A 21 4.38 -27.00 -19.58
N SER A 22 3.46 -27.95 -19.34
CA SER A 22 2.04 -27.67 -19.13
C SER A 22 1.81 -26.88 -17.83
N GLU A 23 0.75 -26.06 -17.81
CA GLU A 23 0.30 -25.36 -16.59
C GLU A 23 -0.68 -26.23 -15.77
N ALA A 24 -1.48 -27.04 -16.45
CA ALA A 24 -2.45 -27.96 -15.85
C ALA A 24 -2.16 -29.40 -16.29
N GLY A 25 -1.95 -30.27 -15.30
CA GLY A 25 -1.49 -31.64 -15.40
C GLY A 25 -0.67 -31.95 -14.14
N ALA A 26 -0.83 -33.14 -13.58
CA ALA A 26 0.00 -33.60 -12.48
C ALA A 26 1.48 -33.56 -12.93
N SER A 27 2.38 -33.03 -12.10
CA SER A 27 3.82 -33.20 -12.32
C SER A 27 4.17 -34.69 -12.41
N THR A 28 5.33 -35.05 -12.98
CA THR A 28 5.73 -36.47 -13.06
C THR A 28 5.71 -37.18 -11.70
N LEU A 29 6.04 -36.47 -10.61
CA LEU A 29 5.91 -37.02 -9.25
C LEU A 29 4.44 -37.16 -8.82
N GLU A 30 3.60 -36.18 -9.12
CA GLU A 30 2.17 -36.21 -8.82
C GLU A 30 1.44 -37.31 -9.62
N GLU A 31 1.80 -37.56 -10.89
CA GLU A 31 1.27 -38.66 -11.71
C GLU A 31 1.68 -40.02 -11.14
N LEU A 32 2.95 -40.16 -10.74
CA LEU A 32 3.43 -41.38 -10.08
C LEU A 32 2.73 -41.60 -8.73
N VAL A 33 2.45 -40.53 -7.98
CA VAL A 33 1.68 -40.59 -6.73
C VAL A 33 0.22 -40.97 -7.00
N LEU A 34 -0.42 -40.41 -8.03
CA LEU A 34 -1.77 -40.83 -8.44
C LEU A 34 -1.81 -42.29 -8.89
N ALA A 35 -0.82 -42.75 -9.67
CA ALA A 35 -0.68 -44.14 -10.08
C ALA A 35 -0.42 -45.08 -8.89
N ALA A 36 0.35 -44.63 -7.89
CA ALA A 36 0.61 -45.39 -6.67
C ALA A 36 -0.66 -45.50 -5.80
N VAL A 37 -1.44 -44.42 -5.68
CA VAL A 37 -2.75 -44.43 -5.00
C VAL A 37 -3.73 -45.34 -5.72
N ALA A 38 -3.82 -45.27 -7.05
CA ALA A 38 -4.61 -46.19 -7.87
C ALA A 38 -4.13 -47.65 -7.76
N GLY A 39 -2.82 -47.85 -7.50
CA GLY A 39 -2.20 -49.15 -7.23
C GLY A 39 -2.36 -49.65 -5.78
N GLY A 40 -3.17 -48.99 -4.94
CA GLY A 40 -3.49 -49.42 -3.57
C GLY A 40 -2.60 -48.85 -2.47
N ARG A 41 -1.73 -47.87 -2.76
CA ARG A 41 -0.95 -47.14 -1.75
C ARG A 41 -1.72 -45.89 -1.31
N THR A 42 -2.64 -46.10 -0.38
CA THR A 42 -3.61 -45.09 0.00
C THR A 42 -3.20 -44.26 1.22
N THR A 43 -1.99 -44.38 1.77
CA THR A 43 -1.57 -43.53 2.92
C THR A 43 -0.33 -42.72 2.59
N VAL A 44 -0.25 -41.51 3.16
CA VAL A 44 0.90 -40.60 2.99
C VAL A 44 2.21 -41.26 3.41
N ASP A 45 2.20 -42.04 4.50
CA ASP A 45 3.40 -42.73 4.98
C ASP A 45 3.82 -43.85 4.00
N SER A 46 2.86 -44.60 3.45
CA SER A 46 3.16 -45.61 2.41
C SER A 46 3.69 -45.03 1.10
N LEU A 47 3.25 -43.81 0.73
CA LEU A 47 3.76 -43.09 -0.43
C LEU A 47 5.15 -42.51 -0.14
N GLY A 48 5.37 -41.97 1.06
CA GLY A 48 6.68 -41.50 1.52
C GLY A 48 7.73 -42.61 1.48
N ASP A 49 7.37 -43.80 1.97
CA ASP A 49 8.22 -45.00 1.92
C ASP A 49 8.49 -45.46 0.48
N LEU A 50 7.46 -45.47 -0.38
CA LEU A 50 7.58 -45.91 -1.78
C LEU A 50 8.52 -44.99 -2.59
N PHE A 51 8.39 -43.67 -2.42
CA PHE A 51 9.17 -42.68 -3.15
C PHE A 51 10.45 -42.25 -2.42
N SER A 52 10.72 -42.80 -1.23
CA SER A 52 11.85 -42.41 -0.36
C SER A 52 11.91 -40.90 -0.10
N LEU A 53 10.74 -40.27 0.08
CA LEU A 53 10.61 -38.83 0.33
C LEU A 53 10.24 -38.56 1.78
N PRO A 54 10.82 -37.52 2.42
CA PRO A 54 10.38 -37.07 3.74
C PRO A 54 8.88 -36.79 3.77
N ARG A 55 8.20 -37.23 4.84
CA ARG A 55 6.74 -37.12 5.03
C ARG A 55 6.17 -35.73 4.71
N ARG A 56 6.91 -34.66 5.04
CA ARG A 56 6.51 -33.27 4.76
C ARG A 56 6.41 -32.97 3.26
N LEU A 57 7.36 -33.42 2.45
CA LEU A 57 7.33 -33.24 0.99
C LEU A 57 6.22 -34.08 0.35
N MET A 58 5.96 -35.28 0.88
CA MET A 58 4.83 -36.10 0.41
C MET A 58 3.48 -35.46 0.76
N LEU A 59 3.36 -34.85 1.93
CA LEU A 59 2.17 -34.06 2.30
C LEU A 59 1.97 -32.86 1.37
N ASP A 60 3.04 -32.16 0.99
CA ASP A 60 2.94 -31.03 0.06
C ASP A 60 2.42 -31.48 -1.32
N VAL A 61 2.89 -32.64 -1.80
CA VAL A 61 2.44 -33.26 -3.07
C VAL A 61 0.99 -33.74 -3.00
N VAL A 62 0.61 -34.40 -1.91
CA VAL A 62 -0.77 -34.84 -1.67
C VAL A 62 -1.71 -33.65 -1.51
N HIS A 63 -1.29 -32.59 -0.83
CA HIS A 63 -2.05 -31.34 -0.69
C HIS A 63 -2.22 -30.65 -2.04
N ALA A 64 -1.17 -30.61 -2.88
CA ALA A 64 -1.26 -30.07 -4.23
C ALA A 64 -2.28 -30.85 -5.08
N LEU A 65 -2.21 -32.19 -5.07
CA LEU A 65 -3.17 -33.05 -5.77
C LEU A 65 -4.60 -32.92 -5.25
N TRP A 66 -4.78 -32.77 -3.93
CA TRP A 66 -6.08 -32.57 -3.29
C TRP A 66 -6.67 -31.20 -3.63
N SER A 67 -5.89 -30.12 -3.52
CA SER A 67 -6.33 -28.76 -3.85
C SER A 67 -6.75 -28.59 -5.32
N ARG A 68 -6.24 -29.45 -6.20
CA ARG A 68 -6.55 -29.50 -7.63
C ARG A 68 -7.65 -30.51 -7.98
N GLY A 69 -8.19 -31.21 -6.99
CA GLY A 69 -9.31 -32.14 -7.13
C GLY A 69 -8.95 -33.51 -7.72
N PHE A 70 -7.66 -33.90 -7.75
CA PHE A 70 -7.23 -35.22 -8.25
C PHE A 70 -7.22 -36.30 -7.16
N LEU A 71 -7.00 -35.93 -5.90
CA LEU A 71 -7.13 -36.82 -4.76
C LEU A 71 -8.27 -36.34 -3.86
N ALA A 72 -8.95 -37.29 -3.23
CA ALA A 72 -9.81 -37.07 -2.08
C ALA A 72 -9.13 -37.69 -0.84
N VAL A 73 -9.29 -37.05 0.31
CA VAL A 73 -8.75 -37.54 1.58
C VAL A 73 -9.93 -37.96 2.45
N ASP A 74 -10.00 -39.24 2.81
CA ASP A 74 -10.90 -39.69 3.87
C ASP A 74 -10.23 -39.42 5.22
N PHE A 75 -10.69 -38.38 5.90
CA PHE A 75 -10.17 -37.98 7.21
C PHE A 75 -10.54 -38.98 8.33
N THR A 76 -11.43 -39.94 8.08
CA THR A 76 -11.87 -40.97 9.02
C THR A 76 -10.92 -42.17 9.04
N SER A 77 -10.47 -42.59 7.86
CA SER A 77 -9.59 -43.75 7.66
C SER A 77 -8.13 -43.36 7.38
N HIS A 78 -7.84 -42.06 7.25
CA HIS A 78 -6.56 -41.51 6.81
C HIS A 78 -6.09 -42.03 5.45
N THR A 79 -7.02 -42.44 4.58
CA THR A 79 -6.73 -42.93 3.24
C THR A 79 -6.95 -41.87 2.17
N LEU A 80 -6.14 -41.97 1.12
CA LEU A 80 -6.16 -41.18 -0.09
C LEU A 80 -6.87 -41.99 -1.17
N GLU A 81 -7.87 -41.39 -1.78
CA GLU A 81 -8.62 -41.97 -2.89
C GLU A 81 -8.45 -41.12 -4.14
N GLY A 82 -8.32 -41.75 -5.30
CA GLY A 82 -8.34 -41.06 -6.58
C GLY A 82 -9.74 -40.56 -6.89
N THR A 83 -9.87 -39.32 -7.36
CA THR A 83 -11.17 -38.81 -7.86
C THR A 83 -11.41 -39.25 -9.31
N PRO A 84 -12.62 -39.11 -9.86
CA PRO A 84 -12.87 -39.35 -11.29
C PRO A 84 -11.99 -38.51 -12.22
N ALA A 85 -11.50 -37.36 -11.75
CA ALA A 85 -10.53 -36.53 -12.47
C ALA A 85 -9.13 -37.16 -12.51
N ALA A 86 -8.72 -37.92 -11.48
CA ALA A 86 -7.49 -38.71 -11.52
C ALA A 86 -7.63 -39.96 -12.39
N GLU A 87 -8.78 -40.60 -12.40
CA GLU A 87 -9.05 -41.71 -13.32
C GLU A 87 -9.02 -41.27 -14.79
N ALA A 88 -9.47 -40.05 -15.11
CA ALA A 88 -9.35 -39.48 -16.44
C ALA A 88 -7.89 -39.23 -16.87
N VAL A 89 -6.98 -38.95 -15.91
CA VAL A 89 -5.54 -38.80 -16.15
C VAL A 89 -4.85 -40.16 -16.34
N LEU A 90 -5.35 -41.21 -15.69
CA LEU A 90 -4.79 -42.57 -15.73
C LEU A 90 -5.44 -43.48 -16.81
N GLY A 91 -6.65 -43.14 -17.28
CA GLY A 91 -7.56 -44.04 -18.00
C GLY A 91 -7.49 -44.01 -19.53
N ASP A 92 -6.76 -43.09 -20.15
CA ASP A 92 -6.55 -43.12 -21.60
C ASP A 92 -5.45 -44.12 -21.96
N GLY A 93 -5.87 -45.34 -22.28
CA GLY A 93 -5.05 -46.52 -22.60
C GLY A 93 -4.17 -46.45 -23.86
N ASP A 94 -3.80 -45.24 -24.31
CA ASP A 94 -2.71 -45.00 -25.29
C ASP A 94 -1.94 -43.69 -24.95
N GLY A 95 -2.11 -43.19 -23.72
CA GLY A 95 -1.64 -41.88 -23.23
C GLY A 95 -0.26 -41.88 -22.59
N ALA A 96 0.62 -42.83 -22.92
CA ALA A 96 2.06 -42.70 -22.67
C ALA A 96 2.74 -41.69 -23.63
N GLN A 97 1.98 -40.73 -24.18
CA GLN A 97 2.57 -39.49 -24.67
C GLN A 97 2.89 -38.63 -23.46
N ALA A 98 4.15 -38.72 -23.05
CA ALA A 98 4.91 -37.74 -22.30
C ALA A 98 4.15 -36.41 -22.14
N VAL A 99 3.92 -35.96 -20.90
CA VAL A 99 3.71 -34.55 -20.58
C VAL A 99 4.67 -33.76 -21.45
N ALA A 100 4.13 -33.20 -22.53
CA ALA A 100 4.95 -32.84 -23.67
C ALA A 100 5.73 -31.61 -23.26
N THR A 101 6.96 -31.84 -22.79
CA THR A 101 8.01 -30.84 -22.75
C THR A 101 8.16 -30.39 -24.20
N SER A 102 7.38 -29.40 -24.62
CA SER A 102 7.37 -28.97 -26.00
C SER A 102 8.59 -28.08 -26.14
N VAL A 103 9.59 -28.61 -26.83
CA VAL A 103 10.75 -27.86 -27.24
C VAL A 103 10.31 -26.94 -28.39
N ASP A 104 10.15 -25.66 -28.09
CA ASP A 104 9.76 -24.66 -29.08
C ASP A 104 10.97 -23.79 -29.44
N SER A 105 11.22 -23.60 -30.74
CA SER A 105 12.29 -22.71 -31.18
C SER A 105 11.70 -21.34 -31.44
N ARG A 106 11.99 -20.39 -30.55
CA ARG A 106 11.41 -19.05 -30.58
C ARG A 106 12.47 -18.01 -30.90
N LYS A 107 12.07 -17.04 -31.71
CA LYS A 107 12.88 -15.85 -31.98
C LYS A 107 12.66 -14.85 -30.84
N PHE A 108 13.75 -14.19 -30.46
CA PHE A 108 13.75 -13.07 -29.52
C PHE A 108 14.67 -11.97 -30.06
N LEU A 109 14.61 -10.80 -29.45
CA LEU A 109 15.51 -9.69 -29.70
C LEU A 109 16.49 -9.59 -28.56
N PHE A 110 17.78 -9.54 -28.87
CA PHE A 110 18.82 -9.22 -27.91
C PHE A 110 19.24 -7.76 -28.12
N ASP A 111 19.07 -6.95 -27.09
CA ASP A 111 19.60 -5.59 -27.07
C ASP A 111 21.03 -5.60 -26.50
N PRO A 112 22.07 -5.38 -27.33
CA PRO A 112 23.46 -5.37 -26.86
C PRO A 112 23.80 -4.14 -26.00
N VAL A 113 22.92 -3.15 -25.93
CA VAL A 113 23.14 -1.91 -25.17
C VAL A 113 22.71 -2.10 -23.74
N THR A 114 21.53 -2.67 -23.53
CA THR A 114 20.96 -2.91 -22.21
C THR A 114 21.19 -4.33 -21.71
N GLU A 115 21.78 -5.20 -22.53
CA GLU A 115 22.02 -6.61 -22.23
C GLU A 115 20.72 -7.38 -21.91
N THR A 116 19.58 -6.96 -22.50
CA THR A 116 18.26 -7.55 -22.23
C THR A 116 17.70 -8.33 -23.42
N ILE A 117 16.86 -9.32 -23.12
CA ILE A 117 16.10 -10.07 -24.12
C ILE A 117 14.67 -9.56 -24.15
N LEU A 118 14.24 -9.12 -25.33
CA LEU A 118 12.91 -8.59 -25.60
C LEU A 118 12.11 -9.56 -26.48
N PRO A 119 10.78 -9.56 -26.39
CA PRO A 119 9.90 -10.25 -27.33
C PRO A 119 10.19 -9.88 -28.79
N TYR A 120 10.18 -10.87 -29.70
CA TYR A 120 10.44 -10.62 -31.14
C TYR A 120 9.48 -9.64 -31.82
N ARG A 121 8.26 -9.50 -31.28
CA ARG A 121 7.22 -8.60 -31.79
C ARG A 121 7.54 -7.12 -31.55
N ASP A 122 8.39 -6.80 -30.58
CA ASP A 122 8.70 -5.41 -30.20
C ASP A 122 9.72 -4.77 -31.16
N GLY A 123 10.28 -5.55 -32.08
CA GLY A 123 11.28 -5.12 -33.05
C GLY A 123 10.70 -4.88 -34.44
N SER A 124 10.97 -3.69 -34.98
CA SER A 124 10.64 -3.30 -36.35
C SER A 124 11.77 -3.63 -37.32
N VAL A 125 11.45 -3.96 -38.57
CA VAL A 125 12.47 -4.24 -39.62
C VAL A 125 13.18 -2.96 -40.09
N ARG A 126 12.51 -1.81 -39.98
CA ARG A 126 13.04 -0.49 -40.32
C ARG A 126 12.98 0.40 -39.10
N VAL A 127 13.86 1.39 -39.05
CA VAL A 127 13.80 2.48 -38.07
C VAL A 127 12.45 3.18 -38.20
N PRO A 128 11.65 3.30 -37.13
CA PRO A 128 10.38 4.00 -37.19
C PRO A 128 10.54 5.47 -37.63
N PRO A 129 9.58 6.03 -38.40
CA PRO A 129 9.69 7.40 -38.90
C PRO A 129 9.84 8.41 -37.75
N GLY A 130 10.84 9.28 -37.82
CA GLY A 130 11.10 10.31 -36.80
C GLY A 130 11.95 9.86 -35.61
N ALA A 131 12.28 8.56 -35.50
CA ALA A 131 13.18 8.06 -34.45
C ALA A 131 14.65 8.36 -34.77
N LEU A 132 15.44 8.62 -33.72
CA LEU A 132 16.89 8.78 -33.80
C LEU A 132 17.56 7.41 -33.85
N GLU A 133 18.22 7.11 -34.96
CA GLU A 133 18.93 5.85 -35.16
C GLU A 133 20.19 5.78 -34.29
N MET A 134 20.21 4.86 -33.32
CA MET A 134 21.37 4.66 -32.46
C MET A 134 22.42 3.76 -33.14
N PRO A 135 23.72 4.10 -33.07
CA PRO A 135 24.77 3.25 -33.61
C PRO A 135 24.80 1.87 -32.93
N MET A 136 25.11 0.79 -33.68
CA MET A 136 25.27 -0.54 -33.10
C MET A 136 26.34 -0.58 -32.01
N ALA A 137 25.95 -1.03 -30.81
CA ALA A 137 26.89 -1.38 -29.75
C ALA A 137 27.69 -2.64 -30.15
N ARG A 138 29.00 -2.60 -29.89
CA ARG A 138 29.92 -3.73 -30.07
C ARG A 138 30.37 -4.18 -28.67
N GLY A 139 30.51 -5.48 -28.44
CA GLY A 139 31.22 -6.00 -27.26
C GLY A 139 30.54 -7.13 -26.48
N VAL A 140 29.21 -7.25 -26.54
CA VAL A 140 28.44 -8.28 -25.81
C VAL A 140 27.52 -9.03 -26.78
N SER A 141 27.56 -10.36 -26.74
CA SER A 141 26.69 -11.29 -27.46
C SER A 141 25.61 -11.82 -26.52
N ALA A 142 24.49 -12.31 -27.06
CA ALA A 142 23.47 -12.98 -26.25
C ALA A 142 24.03 -14.22 -25.52
N GLU A 143 25.04 -14.87 -26.11
CA GLU A 143 25.76 -16.02 -25.53
C GLU A 143 26.53 -15.64 -24.25
N ASP A 144 26.82 -14.35 -24.03
CA ASP A 144 27.57 -13.87 -22.87
C ASP A 144 26.68 -13.65 -21.63
N LEU A 145 25.35 -13.80 -21.76
CA LEU A 145 24.41 -13.69 -20.63
C LEU A 145 24.45 -14.96 -19.76
N PRO A 146 24.52 -14.84 -18.41
CA PRO A 146 24.35 -15.98 -17.52
C PRO A 146 23.03 -16.72 -17.82
N GLN A 147 23.04 -18.06 -17.81
CA GLN A 147 21.85 -18.87 -18.14
C GLN A 147 20.61 -18.51 -17.30
N THR A 148 20.83 -18.05 -16.07
CA THR A 148 19.80 -17.63 -15.12
C THR A 148 19.15 -16.31 -15.52
N GLU A 149 19.93 -15.35 -15.99
CA GLU A 149 19.43 -14.09 -16.55
C GLU A 149 18.74 -14.32 -17.90
N LEU A 150 19.28 -15.23 -18.73
CA LEU A 150 18.63 -15.69 -19.96
C LEU A 150 17.25 -16.29 -19.67
N LEU A 151 17.16 -17.20 -18.70
CA LEU A 151 15.92 -17.83 -18.27
C LEU A 151 14.92 -16.81 -17.70
N ARG A 152 15.38 -15.86 -16.87
CA ARG A 152 14.54 -14.81 -16.31
C ARG A 152 14.00 -13.89 -17.40
N ALA A 153 14.86 -13.39 -18.27
CA ALA A 153 14.47 -12.48 -19.34
C ALA A 153 13.49 -13.15 -20.31
N VAL A 154 13.72 -14.42 -20.66
CA VAL A 154 12.78 -15.20 -21.46
C VAL A 154 11.48 -15.48 -20.70
N ARG A 155 11.51 -15.80 -19.39
CA ARG A 155 10.30 -15.99 -18.58
C ARG A 155 9.46 -14.73 -18.50
N GLN A 156 10.09 -13.57 -18.32
CA GLN A 156 9.43 -12.27 -18.28
C GLN A 156 8.82 -11.91 -19.64
N ALA A 157 9.61 -12.03 -20.71
CA ALA A 157 9.13 -11.81 -22.08
C ALA A 157 7.98 -12.77 -22.46
N VAL A 158 8.05 -14.04 -22.04
CA VAL A 158 6.98 -15.02 -22.25
C VAL A 158 5.77 -14.72 -21.39
N ALA A 159 5.93 -14.31 -20.13
CA ALA A 159 4.82 -13.94 -19.24
C ALA A 159 4.06 -12.70 -19.74
N GLU A 160 4.75 -11.74 -20.35
CA GLU A 160 4.11 -10.61 -21.04
C GLU A 160 3.40 -11.03 -22.33
N ASP A 161 3.91 -12.04 -23.04
CA ASP A 161 3.17 -12.65 -24.15
C ASP A 161 1.90 -13.39 -23.66
N ARG A 162 1.92 -13.95 -22.45
CA ARG A 162 0.74 -14.62 -21.82
C ARG A 162 -0.42 -13.65 -21.62
N ARG A 163 -0.17 -12.43 -21.12
CA ARG A 163 -1.21 -11.41 -20.89
C ARG A 163 -1.96 -11.05 -22.18
N ASN A 164 -1.28 -11.11 -23.31
CA ASN A 164 -1.82 -10.67 -24.60
C ASN A 164 -2.39 -11.80 -25.47
N ARG A 165 -2.00 -13.06 -25.24
CA ARG A 165 -2.38 -14.21 -26.10
C ARG A 165 -3.15 -15.32 -25.40
N GLY A 166 -3.34 -15.26 -24.08
CA GLY A 166 -4.18 -16.20 -23.33
C GLY A 166 -3.63 -17.63 -23.19
N VAL A 167 -2.47 -17.96 -23.77
CA VAL A 167 -1.88 -19.30 -23.69
C VAL A 167 -0.98 -19.41 -22.46
N ARG A 168 -1.30 -20.33 -21.56
CA ARG A 168 -0.62 -20.51 -20.29
C ARG A 168 0.31 -21.75 -20.30
N ARG A 169 1.63 -21.54 -20.37
CA ARG A 169 2.69 -22.58 -20.33
C ARG A 169 3.89 -22.11 -19.50
N ARG A 170 4.52 -22.98 -18.69
CA ARG A 170 5.68 -22.65 -17.85
C ARG A 170 6.99 -22.89 -18.61
N VAL A 171 7.94 -21.96 -18.53
CA VAL A 171 9.29 -22.13 -19.12
C VAL A 171 10.15 -22.92 -18.15
N LEU A 172 10.54 -24.13 -18.54
CA LEU A 172 11.36 -25.05 -17.76
C LEU A 172 12.86 -24.81 -18.01
N ASN A 173 13.25 -24.64 -19.28
CA ASN A 173 14.64 -24.43 -19.68
C ASN A 173 14.74 -23.57 -20.95
N VAL A 174 15.90 -22.96 -21.16
CA VAL A 174 16.23 -22.15 -22.34
C VAL A 174 17.67 -22.43 -22.74
N SER A 175 17.90 -22.75 -24.01
CA SER A 175 19.22 -22.97 -24.59
C SER A 175 19.32 -22.37 -26.00
N PHE A 176 20.54 -22.14 -26.49
CA PHE A 176 20.74 -21.66 -27.86
C PHE A 176 20.56 -22.82 -28.87
N THR A 177 19.90 -22.54 -30.00
CA THR A 177 19.87 -23.48 -31.13
C THR A 177 21.22 -23.50 -31.88
N ASN A 178 21.55 -24.62 -32.54
CA ASN A 178 22.80 -24.81 -33.27
C ASN A 178 23.13 -23.60 -34.18
N PRO A 179 24.31 -22.96 -34.03
CA PRO A 179 24.68 -21.73 -34.73
C PRO A 179 24.68 -21.85 -36.26
N VAL A 180 24.78 -23.06 -36.82
CA VAL A 180 24.71 -23.31 -38.27
C VAL A 180 23.32 -22.99 -38.87
N LEU A 181 22.25 -22.98 -38.05
CA LEU A 181 20.87 -22.69 -38.47
C LEU A 181 20.43 -21.24 -38.19
N SER A 182 21.29 -20.41 -37.57
CA SER A 182 21.03 -19.00 -37.30
C SER A 182 21.80 -18.13 -38.32
N PRO A 183 21.16 -17.59 -39.36
CA PRO A 183 21.85 -16.72 -40.31
C PRO A 183 22.40 -15.46 -39.62
N PRO A 184 23.47 -14.84 -40.16
CA PRO A 184 24.16 -13.71 -39.53
C PRO A 184 23.21 -12.53 -39.30
N GLU A 185 23.09 -12.14 -38.02
CA GLU A 185 22.55 -10.90 -37.43
C GLU A 185 21.53 -10.13 -38.28
N ALA A 186 20.29 -10.64 -38.40
CA ALA A 186 19.17 -9.78 -38.79
C ALA A 186 18.97 -8.74 -37.67
N VAL A 187 19.30 -7.47 -37.94
CA VAL A 187 19.09 -6.36 -37.00
C VAL A 187 17.63 -5.91 -37.09
N ARG A 188 16.98 -5.77 -35.93
CA ARG A 188 15.65 -5.17 -35.78
C ARG A 188 15.72 -3.99 -34.81
N TRP A 189 14.83 -3.04 -34.97
CA TRP A 189 14.82 -1.79 -34.23
C TRP A 189 13.75 -1.84 -33.15
N SER A 190 14.17 -1.80 -31.88
CA SER A 190 13.28 -1.50 -30.75
C SER A 190 13.26 0.01 -30.53
N THR A 191 12.15 0.58 -30.07
CA THR A 191 12.06 2.03 -29.81
C THR A 191 11.84 2.33 -28.35
N VAL A 192 12.52 3.37 -27.88
CA VAL A 192 12.37 3.91 -26.53
C VAL A 192 12.09 5.39 -26.63
N GLU A 193 10.99 5.82 -26.01
CA GLU A 193 10.69 7.23 -25.87
C GLU A 193 11.51 7.81 -24.72
N VAL A 194 12.30 8.82 -25.01
CA VAL A 194 13.21 9.45 -24.05
C VAL A 194 12.96 10.95 -23.96
N VAL A 195 13.16 11.49 -22.77
CA VAL A 195 13.35 12.93 -22.57
C VAL A 195 14.85 13.18 -22.48
N VAL A 196 15.35 14.02 -23.38
CA VAL A 196 16.74 14.47 -23.33
C VAL A 196 16.82 15.65 -22.39
N LYS A 197 17.34 15.40 -21.19
CA LYS A 197 17.47 16.40 -20.13
C LYS A 197 18.92 16.86 -20.07
N LYS A 198 19.11 18.16 -19.95
CA LYS A 198 20.41 18.73 -19.58
C LYS A 198 20.34 19.16 -18.11
N ASP A 199 21.11 18.51 -17.25
CA ASP A 199 21.22 18.93 -15.86
C ASP A 199 21.86 20.33 -15.84
N PRO A 200 21.16 21.37 -15.37
CA PRO A 200 21.70 22.73 -15.33
C PRO A 200 22.92 22.84 -14.41
N GLY A 201 23.10 21.91 -13.46
CA GLY A 201 24.22 21.91 -12.53
C GLY A 201 25.47 21.19 -13.04
N SER A 202 25.35 19.97 -13.55
CA SER A 202 26.52 19.22 -14.06
C SER A 202 26.81 19.48 -15.53
N GLY A 203 25.91 20.16 -16.25
CA GLY A 203 25.98 20.32 -17.71
C GLY A 203 25.84 19.00 -18.48
N GLN A 204 25.63 17.88 -17.78
CA GLN A 204 25.49 16.57 -18.38
C GLN A 204 24.15 16.42 -19.07
N ILE A 205 24.20 15.73 -20.22
CA ILE A 205 23.02 15.37 -20.97
C ILE A 205 22.67 13.93 -20.64
N ALA A 206 21.47 13.72 -20.12
CA ALA A 206 20.89 12.43 -19.88
C ALA A 206 19.72 12.22 -20.81
N ALA A 207 19.59 11.02 -21.37
CA ALA A 207 18.39 10.63 -22.08
C ALA A 207 17.65 9.62 -21.19
N VAL A 208 16.61 10.10 -20.53
CA VAL A 208 15.84 9.32 -19.57
C VAL A 208 14.62 8.76 -20.28
N PRO A 209 14.40 7.42 -20.29
CA PRO A 209 13.17 6.85 -20.80
C PRO A 209 11.95 7.46 -20.10
N VAL A 210 10.92 7.84 -20.85
CA VAL A 210 9.63 8.28 -20.29
C VAL A 210 8.96 7.10 -19.58
N GLU A 211 8.94 5.97 -20.28
CA GLU A 211 8.55 4.67 -19.76
C GLU A 211 9.64 3.68 -20.20
N ALA A 212 10.21 2.95 -19.25
CA ALA A 212 11.21 1.95 -19.59
C ALA A 212 10.52 0.77 -20.29
N PRO A 213 11.06 0.26 -21.41
CA PRO A 213 10.58 -0.97 -22.03
C PRO A 213 10.52 -2.11 -21.01
N SER A 214 9.52 -2.96 -21.17
CA SER A 214 9.36 -4.11 -20.29
C SER A 214 10.60 -5.03 -20.37
N GLY A 215 11.12 -5.40 -19.19
CA GLY A 215 12.38 -6.16 -19.07
C GLY A 215 13.65 -5.33 -18.89
N TRP A 216 13.62 -4.00 -19.02
CA TRP A 216 14.81 -3.17 -18.77
C TRP A 216 15.26 -3.14 -17.30
N GLY A 217 14.32 -3.16 -16.34
CA GLY A 217 14.65 -2.91 -14.93
C GLY A 217 15.48 -1.64 -14.74
N ARG A 218 16.15 -1.46 -13.59
CA ARG A 218 17.05 -0.31 -13.39
C ARG A 218 18.39 -0.50 -14.09
N ARG A 219 18.87 -1.75 -14.16
CA ARG A 219 20.13 -2.10 -14.82
C ARG A 219 20.12 -1.72 -16.29
N GLY A 220 19.07 -2.07 -17.04
CA GLY A 220 18.94 -1.74 -18.46
C GLY A 220 18.90 -0.23 -18.70
N ALA A 221 18.16 0.51 -17.87
CA ALA A 221 18.15 1.98 -17.93
C ALA A 221 19.53 2.60 -17.64
N GLN A 222 20.27 2.07 -16.66
CA GLN A 222 21.64 2.51 -16.37
C GLN A 222 22.61 2.20 -17.51
N LEU A 223 22.52 1.00 -18.09
CA LEU A 223 23.34 0.59 -19.22
C LEU A 223 23.05 1.44 -20.47
N PHE A 224 21.78 1.71 -20.74
CA PHE A 224 21.34 2.63 -21.78
C PHE A 224 21.93 4.04 -21.60
N GLN A 225 21.79 4.60 -20.40
CA GLN A 225 22.31 5.94 -20.07
C GLN A 225 23.86 5.98 -20.12
N ALA A 226 24.53 4.91 -19.66
CA ALA A 226 25.97 4.77 -19.77
C ALA A 226 26.43 4.72 -21.24
N HIS A 227 25.70 4.01 -22.10
CA HIS A 227 25.99 3.93 -23.53
C HIS A 227 25.80 5.28 -24.23
N ILE A 228 24.72 6.00 -23.94
CA ILE A 228 24.51 7.36 -24.46
C ILE A 228 25.64 8.29 -24.01
N THR A 229 26.01 8.25 -22.73
CA THR A 229 27.12 9.06 -22.23
C THR A 229 28.43 8.70 -22.92
N HIS A 230 28.67 7.42 -23.17
CA HIS A 230 29.82 6.97 -23.95
C HIS A 230 29.80 7.55 -25.37
N LEU A 231 28.68 7.48 -26.08
CA LEU A 231 28.52 8.04 -27.43
C LEU A 231 28.73 9.56 -27.46
N LEU A 232 28.19 10.30 -26.49
CA LEU A 232 28.40 11.74 -26.34
C LEU A 232 29.88 12.10 -26.20
N ARG A 233 30.67 11.26 -25.49
CA ARG A 233 32.09 11.49 -25.26
C ARG A 233 33.00 11.00 -26.39
N THR A 234 32.74 9.84 -26.96
CA THR A 234 33.63 9.20 -27.96
C THR A 234 33.24 9.52 -29.41
N ARG A 235 31.98 9.88 -29.66
CA ARG A 235 31.42 10.13 -30.99
C ARG A 235 30.60 11.41 -31.04
N ALA A 236 31.14 12.48 -30.45
CA ALA A 236 30.49 13.80 -30.41
C ALA A 236 30.05 14.31 -31.79
N GLU A 237 30.80 13.97 -32.85
CA GLU A 237 30.50 14.37 -34.22
C GLU A 237 29.45 13.53 -34.95
N SER A 238 28.94 12.46 -34.34
CA SER A 238 27.96 11.57 -34.98
C SER A 238 26.59 12.24 -35.16
N ASP A 239 25.90 11.90 -36.25
CA ASP A 239 24.57 12.43 -36.55
C ASP A 239 23.55 12.12 -35.46
N PHE A 240 23.65 10.96 -34.81
CA PHE A 240 22.84 10.59 -33.65
C PHE A 240 23.03 11.58 -32.51
N VAL A 241 24.28 11.84 -32.10
CA VAL A 241 24.60 12.76 -31.00
C VAL A 241 24.14 14.18 -31.32
N LYS A 242 24.43 14.68 -32.53
CA LYS A 242 24.00 16.03 -32.96
C LYS A 242 22.48 16.19 -32.89
N LYS A 243 21.71 15.19 -33.35
CA LYS A 243 20.25 15.21 -33.29
C LYS A 243 19.72 15.07 -31.85
N LEU A 244 20.36 14.26 -31.03
CA LEU A 244 20.01 14.09 -29.61
C LEU A 244 20.20 15.41 -28.83
N LEU A 245 21.34 16.08 -29.04
CA LEU A 245 21.65 17.38 -28.43
C LEU A 245 20.64 18.48 -28.81
N ASN A 246 20.15 18.48 -30.05
CA ASN A 246 19.16 19.44 -30.53
C ASN A 246 17.77 19.27 -29.89
N ARG A 247 17.51 18.14 -29.24
CA ARG A 247 16.23 17.83 -28.55
C ARG A 247 16.31 18.04 -27.04
N GLN A 248 17.38 18.67 -26.55
CA GLN A 248 17.58 18.91 -25.12
C GLN A 248 16.52 19.89 -24.57
N VAL A 249 15.91 19.53 -23.45
CA VAL A 249 15.07 20.43 -22.64
C VAL A 249 15.82 20.75 -21.34
N PRO A 250 15.90 22.03 -20.93
CA PRO A 250 16.42 22.39 -19.62
C PRO A 250 15.42 21.96 -18.54
N GLU A 251 15.72 20.84 -17.85
CA GLU A 251 14.86 20.31 -16.79
C GLU A 251 15.70 19.51 -15.77
N VAL A 252 15.35 19.61 -14.49
CA VAL A 252 15.99 18.85 -13.41
C VAL A 252 15.48 17.41 -13.47
N VAL A 253 16.36 16.46 -13.82
CA VAL A 253 16.08 15.02 -13.71
C VAL A 253 15.90 14.70 -12.22
N ARG A 254 14.68 14.31 -11.80
CA ARG A 254 14.49 13.66 -10.50
C ARG A 254 14.85 12.17 -10.65
N PRO A 255 15.82 11.65 -9.90
CA PRO A 255 16.18 10.24 -9.96
C PRO A 255 15.24 9.39 -9.09
N ASP A 256 14.64 8.35 -9.64
CA ASP A 256 13.86 7.34 -8.88
C ASP A 256 14.76 6.54 -7.92
N THR A 257 15.15 7.14 -6.80
CA THR A 257 15.91 6.47 -5.73
C THR A 257 14.96 5.75 -4.78
N LEU A 258 15.47 4.77 -4.01
CA LEU A 258 14.68 4.10 -2.97
C LEU A 258 14.07 5.13 -2.01
N LYS A 259 14.83 6.17 -1.65
CA LYS A 259 14.40 7.31 -0.81
C LYS A 259 13.26 8.11 -1.44
N GLU A 260 13.32 8.39 -2.75
CA GLU A 260 12.25 9.12 -3.45
C GLU A 260 11.00 8.27 -3.63
N LEU A 261 11.12 6.99 -4.01
CA LEU A 261 9.98 6.08 -4.14
C LEU A 261 9.25 5.87 -2.82
N ILE A 262 9.99 5.79 -1.72
CA ILE A 262 9.46 5.79 -0.37
C ILE A 262 8.65 7.05 -0.10
N ARG A 263 9.23 8.23 -0.38
CA ARG A 263 8.57 9.50 -0.11
C ARG A 263 7.29 9.67 -0.94
N ASP A 264 7.32 9.21 -2.19
CA ASP A 264 6.14 9.20 -3.05
C ASP A 264 5.07 8.24 -2.52
N LEU A 265 5.46 7.07 -1.99
CA LEU A 265 4.54 6.15 -1.31
C LEU A 265 3.96 6.75 -0.02
N GLU A 266 4.75 7.47 0.78
CA GLU A 266 4.27 8.20 1.96
C GLU A 266 3.21 9.23 1.56
N GLN A 267 3.46 10.03 0.53
CA GLN A 267 2.50 11.02 0.01
C GLN A 267 1.22 10.35 -0.50
N LEU A 268 1.34 9.22 -1.19
CA LEU A 268 0.19 8.43 -1.62
C LEU A 268 -0.54 7.76 -0.45
N ALA A 269 0.14 7.53 0.68
CA ALA A 269 -0.44 6.94 1.89
C ALA A 269 -1.07 7.98 2.84
N GLU A 270 -0.75 9.27 2.68
CA GLU A 270 -1.23 10.35 3.53
C GLU A 270 -2.76 10.50 3.48
N GLY A 271 -3.44 10.28 4.60
CA GLY A 271 -4.91 10.35 4.66
C GLY A 271 -5.62 9.09 4.15
N LEU A 272 -4.95 7.94 4.07
CA LEU A 272 -5.62 6.64 3.83
C LEU A 272 -6.56 6.23 4.99
N ASP A 273 -6.37 6.77 6.20
CA ASP A 273 -7.23 6.49 7.36
C ASP A 273 -8.53 7.30 7.36
N GLY A 274 -8.48 8.53 6.84
CA GLY A 274 -9.66 9.36 6.62
C GLY A 274 -10.29 8.95 5.31
N ALA A 275 -11.51 8.39 5.34
CA ALA A 275 -12.23 7.90 4.16
C ALA A 275 -11.94 8.77 2.92
N PRO A 276 -11.15 8.29 1.95
CA PRO A 276 -10.82 9.10 0.78
C PRO A 276 -12.14 9.52 0.13
N GLU A 277 -12.22 10.77 -0.35
CA GLU A 277 -13.37 11.18 -1.15
C GLU A 277 -13.52 10.17 -2.31
N LEU A 278 -14.69 9.53 -2.35
CA LEU A 278 -15.01 8.37 -3.20
C LEU A 278 -14.63 8.46 -4.69
N PRO A 279 -14.54 9.64 -5.34
CA PRO A 279 -14.21 9.70 -6.77
C PRO A 279 -12.78 9.27 -7.15
N ASP A 280 -11.78 9.36 -6.26
CA ASP A 280 -10.36 9.14 -6.63
C ASP A 280 -9.76 7.80 -6.13
N LEU A 281 -10.57 6.92 -5.54
CA LEU A 281 -10.08 5.64 -4.99
C LEU A 281 -9.39 4.75 -6.05
N PRO A 282 -9.93 4.56 -7.28
CA PRO A 282 -9.26 3.75 -8.30
C PRO A 282 -7.94 4.33 -8.77
N GLY A 283 -7.87 5.67 -8.95
CA GLY A 283 -6.66 6.37 -9.37
C GLY A 283 -5.56 6.22 -8.32
N ARG A 284 -5.91 6.46 -7.05
CA ARG A 284 -5.03 6.29 -5.90
C ARG A 284 -4.59 4.83 -5.70
N HIS A 285 -5.50 3.87 -5.86
CA HIS A 285 -5.19 2.45 -5.80
C HIS A 285 -4.16 2.05 -6.87
N HIS A 286 -4.36 2.51 -8.10
CA HIS A 286 -3.43 2.24 -9.21
C HIS A 286 -2.06 2.86 -8.94
N ALA A 287 -2.01 4.10 -8.42
CA ALA A 287 -0.77 4.76 -8.04
C ALA A 287 -0.01 4.01 -6.94
N LEU A 288 -0.70 3.60 -5.85
CA LEU A 288 -0.11 2.80 -4.78
C LEU A 288 0.45 1.47 -5.28
N ARG A 289 -0.31 0.78 -6.15
CA ARG A 289 0.11 -0.51 -6.75
C ARG A 289 1.33 -0.34 -7.64
N SER A 290 1.30 0.63 -8.56
CA SER A 290 2.42 0.92 -9.46
C SER A 290 3.70 1.25 -8.69
N ARG A 291 3.62 2.12 -7.68
CA ARG A 291 4.78 2.49 -6.85
C ARG A 291 5.26 1.35 -5.95
N THR A 292 4.35 0.54 -5.43
CA THR A 292 4.69 -0.67 -4.67
C THR A 292 5.44 -1.69 -5.53
N ASP A 293 4.96 -1.95 -6.74
CA ASP A 293 5.61 -2.87 -7.67
C ASP A 293 7.02 -2.37 -8.06
N GLN A 294 7.15 -1.06 -8.34
CA GLN A 294 8.44 -0.43 -8.60
C GLN A 294 9.39 -0.55 -7.41
N LEU A 295 8.92 -0.31 -6.18
CA LEU A 295 9.74 -0.44 -4.96
C LEU A 295 10.14 -1.90 -4.70
N ARG A 296 9.24 -2.87 -4.89
CA ARG A 296 9.54 -4.30 -4.74
C ARG A 296 10.59 -4.77 -5.72
N GLU A 297 10.54 -4.31 -6.97
CA GLU A 297 11.57 -4.58 -7.95
C GLU A 297 12.92 -4.01 -7.50
N GLN A 298 12.95 -2.76 -7.03
CA GLN A 298 14.17 -2.12 -6.54
C GLN A 298 14.78 -2.81 -5.32
N ILE A 299 13.96 -3.25 -4.36
CA ILE A 299 14.43 -4.02 -3.19
C ILE A 299 14.94 -5.39 -3.63
N SER A 300 14.26 -6.05 -4.56
CA SER A 300 14.69 -7.35 -5.08
C SER A 300 16.02 -7.26 -5.84
N GLU A 301 16.22 -6.20 -6.63
CA GLU A 301 17.51 -5.87 -7.25
C GLU A 301 18.58 -5.57 -6.20
N ALA A 302 18.26 -4.80 -5.16
CA ALA A 302 19.19 -4.49 -4.08
C ALA A 302 19.64 -5.76 -3.32
N ARG A 303 18.69 -6.64 -2.97
CA ARG A 303 18.98 -7.92 -2.29
C ARG A 303 19.89 -8.83 -3.12
N ARG A 304 19.70 -8.89 -4.44
CA ARG A 304 20.58 -9.66 -5.35
C ARG A 304 21.99 -9.09 -5.47
N ALA A 305 22.14 -7.78 -5.28
CA ALA A 305 23.43 -7.10 -5.32
C ALA A 305 24.13 -7.07 -3.94
N ARG A 306 23.63 -7.81 -2.94
CA ARG A 306 24.36 -8.00 -1.67
C ARG A 306 25.58 -8.87 -1.88
N CYS A 307 26.69 -8.44 -1.28
CA CYS A 307 27.90 -9.24 -1.21
C CYS A 307 28.73 -8.82 0.01
N ALA A 308 29.70 -9.66 0.38
CA ALA A 308 30.67 -9.28 1.39
C ALA A 308 31.55 -8.16 0.81
N ALA A 309 31.65 -7.05 1.53
CA ALA A 309 32.52 -5.93 1.14
C ALA A 309 33.45 -5.58 2.29
N GLN A 310 34.74 -5.40 1.98
CA GLN A 310 35.77 -5.03 2.94
C GLN A 310 36.50 -3.77 2.48
N ARG A 311 36.73 -2.84 3.41
CA ARG A 311 37.60 -1.69 3.14
C ARG A 311 39.06 -2.15 3.08
N VAL A 312 39.81 -1.61 2.14
CA VAL A 312 41.24 -1.92 1.98
C VAL A 312 42.03 -0.64 2.21
N ALA A 313 42.87 -0.65 3.24
CA ALA A 313 43.73 0.47 3.58
C ALA A 313 44.89 0.62 2.55
N PRO A 314 45.33 1.84 2.24
CA PRO A 314 46.43 2.09 1.31
C PRO A 314 47.75 1.48 1.82
N GLY A 315 48.72 1.32 0.91
CA GLY A 315 50.03 0.75 1.18
C GLY A 315 49.97 -0.78 1.37
N ALA A 316 50.36 -1.25 2.55
CA ALA A 316 50.49 -2.68 2.86
C ALA A 316 49.16 -3.44 2.75
N GLY A 317 48.02 -2.79 3.05
CA GLY A 317 46.69 -3.41 2.91
C GLY A 317 46.39 -3.79 1.46
N VAL A 318 46.64 -2.86 0.52
CA VAL A 318 46.52 -3.14 -0.93
C VAL A 318 47.50 -4.22 -1.36
N GLY A 319 48.75 -4.19 -0.89
CA GLY A 319 49.75 -5.20 -1.21
C GLY A 319 49.32 -6.62 -0.78
N TYR A 320 48.76 -6.75 0.42
CA TYR A 320 48.22 -8.02 0.93
C TYR A 320 47.06 -8.53 0.07
N VAL A 321 46.04 -7.69 -0.17
CA VAL A 321 44.84 -8.09 -0.94
C VAL A 321 45.20 -8.45 -2.38
N VAL A 322 46.07 -7.68 -3.03
CA VAL A 322 46.51 -7.97 -4.40
C VAL A 322 47.29 -9.28 -4.46
N GLY A 323 48.19 -9.55 -3.50
CA GLY A 323 48.91 -10.81 -3.41
C GLY A 323 47.98 -12.00 -3.20
N ASP A 324 47.08 -11.91 -2.23
CA ASP A 324 46.10 -12.96 -1.91
C ASP A 324 45.23 -13.33 -3.12
N LEU A 325 44.69 -12.33 -3.82
CA LEU A 325 43.85 -12.57 -5.00
C LEU A 325 44.62 -13.19 -6.17
N ILE A 326 45.89 -12.85 -6.36
CA ILE A 326 46.75 -13.47 -7.38
C ILE A 326 47.04 -14.93 -7.01
N ASP A 327 47.32 -15.20 -5.74
CA ASP A 327 47.63 -16.55 -5.27
C ASP A 327 46.40 -17.47 -5.32
N ARG A 328 45.20 -16.93 -5.14
CA ARG A 328 43.91 -17.65 -5.22
C ARG A 328 43.39 -17.88 -6.63
N ALA A 329 43.92 -17.18 -7.64
CA ALA A 329 43.40 -17.28 -9.00
C ALA A 329 43.61 -18.67 -9.61
N GLU A 330 42.51 -19.28 -10.09
CA GLU A 330 42.51 -20.61 -10.69
C GLU A 330 42.23 -20.59 -12.20
N HIS A 331 41.35 -19.70 -12.67
CA HIS A 331 40.84 -19.72 -14.05
C HIS A 331 41.15 -18.42 -14.81
N GLN A 332 40.96 -17.27 -14.18
CA GLN A 332 41.19 -15.95 -14.79
C GLN A 332 41.66 -14.94 -13.74
N LEU A 333 42.67 -14.17 -14.12
CA LEU A 333 43.16 -13.04 -13.36
C LEU A 333 43.10 -11.80 -14.25
N VAL A 334 42.30 -10.80 -13.87
CA VAL A 334 42.23 -9.53 -14.58
C VAL A 334 42.98 -8.47 -13.79
N LEU A 335 43.90 -7.77 -14.46
CA LEU A 335 44.65 -6.64 -13.93
C LEU A 335 44.38 -5.41 -14.80
N ALA A 336 43.70 -4.41 -14.25
CA ALA A 336 43.51 -3.11 -14.89
C ALA A 336 44.18 -2.02 -14.06
N ALA A 337 45.19 -1.36 -14.62
CA ALA A 337 45.94 -0.29 -13.95
C ALA A 337 46.27 0.85 -14.92
N PRO A 338 46.06 2.14 -14.55
CA PRO A 338 46.36 3.27 -15.43
C PRO A 338 47.83 3.35 -15.79
N THR A 339 48.69 3.07 -14.81
CA THR A 339 50.14 3.06 -14.89
C THR A 339 50.68 1.83 -14.18
N ILE A 340 51.82 1.32 -14.67
CA ILE A 340 52.49 0.14 -14.13
C ILE A 340 53.95 0.53 -13.91
N ALA A 341 54.39 0.54 -12.66
CA ALA A 341 55.78 0.75 -12.26
C ALA A 341 56.45 -0.60 -12.02
N TYR A 342 57.71 -0.76 -12.45
CA TYR A 342 58.43 -2.03 -12.30
C TYR A 342 58.56 -2.45 -10.83
N ASP A 343 58.84 -1.52 -9.92
CA ASP A 343 59.01 -1.81 -8.49
C ASP A 343 57.73 -2.35 -7.82
N ALA A 344 56.55 -1.98 -8.35
CA ALA A 344 55.27 -2.50 -7.87
C ALA A 344 54.88 -3.83 -8.55
N LEU A 345 55.26 -4.02 -9.81
CA LEU A 345 54.99 -5.25 -10.56
C LEU A 345 55.92 -6.40 -10.14
N ASN A 346 57.20 -6.13 -9.93
CA ASN A 346 58.23 -7.14 -9.71
C ASN A 346 57.94 -8.10 -8.53
N PRO A 347 57.45 -7.63 -7.36
CA PRO A 347 57.08 -8.53 -6.26
C PRO A 347 55.91 -9.47 -6.58
N LEU A 348 55.05 -9.10 -7.54
CA LEU A 348 53.86 -9.86 -7.91
C LEU A 348 54.11 -10.87 -9.03
N LEU A 349 55.19 -10.69 -9.82
CA LEU A 349 55.53 -11.59 -10.93
C LEU A 349 55.60 -13.08 -10.53
N PRO A 350 56.19 -13.48 -9.39
CA PRO A 350 56.21 -14.89 -8.98
C PRO A 350 54.80 -15.46 -8.75
N GLY A 351 53.91 -14.68 -8.13
CA GLY A 351 52.51 -15.08 -7.91
C GLY A 351 51.74 -15.20 -9.23
N ILE A 352 51.92 -14.23 -10.13
CA ILE A 352 51.31 -14.25 -11.47
C ILE A 352 51.80 -15.47 -12.27
N GLU A 353 53.10 -15.76 -12.25
CA GLU A 353 53.64 -16.98 -12.86
C GLU A 353 53.07 -18.25 -12.24
N GLY A 354 52.87 -18.25 -10.92
CA GLY A 354 52.18 -19.33 -10.19
C GLY A 354 50.76 -19.56 -10.72
N ALA A 355 49.98 -18.49 -10.87
CA ALA A 355 48.63 -18.54 -11.41
C ALA A 355 48.60 -19.07 -12.85
N LEU A 356 49.50 -18.59 -13.72
CA LEU A 356 49.61 -19.07 -15.09
C LEU A 356 50.00 -20.55 -15.16
N LYS A 357 50.86 -21.04 -14.26
CA LYS A 357 51.22 -22.47 -14.14
C LYS A 357 50.05 -23.34 -13.67
N ARG A 358 49.15 -22.80 -12.84
CA ARG A 358 47.89 -23.47 -12.46
C ARG A 358 46.88 -23.56 -13.61
N GLY A 359 47.08 -22.76 -14.66
CA GLY A 359 46.24 -22.75 -15.86
C GLY A 359 45.35 -21.51 -15.99
N ALA A 360 45.46 -20.55 -15.06
CA ALA A 360 44.71 -19.30 -15.12
C ALA A 360 45.10 -18.47 -16.37
N THR A 361 44.14 -17.68 -16.88
CA THR A 361 44.36 -16.73 -17.97
C THR A 361 44.57 -15.33 -17.38
N LEU A 362 45.68 -14.68 -17.70
CA LEU A 362 45.96 -13.30 -17.32
C LEU A 362 45.42 -12.32 -18.37
N VAL A 363 44.63 -11.35 -17.95
CA VAL A 363 44.12 -10.25 -18.78
C VAL A 363 44.66 -8.92 -18.27
N LEU A 364 45.40 -8.18 -19.10
CA LEU A 364 45.97 -6.88 -18.71
C LEU A 364 45.34 -5.72 -19.48
N LEU A 365 44.76 -4.76 -18.76
CA LEU A 365 44.31 -3.47 -19.28
C LEU A 365 45.20 -2.38 -18.71
N TRP A 366 45.79 -1.56 -19.57
CA TRP A 366 46.74 -0.54 -19.12
C TRP A 366 46.70 0.72 -19.96
N GLY A 367 47.14 1.84 -19.37
CA GLY A 367 47.30 3.11 -20.05
C GLY A 367 46.00 3.93 -20.14
N GLU A 368 46.08 5.18 -19.71
CA GLU A 368 44.96 6.13 -19.73
C GLU A 368 44.59 6.61 -21.13
N HIS A 369 45.42 6.35 -22.13
CA HIS A 369 45.22 6.77 -23.52
C HIS A 369 45.80 5.73 -24.49
N PRO A 370 45.32 5.69 -25.76
CA PRO A 370 45.77 4.67 -26.72
C PRO A 370 47.26 4.72 -27.04
N THR A 371 47.87 5.89 -26.90
CA THR A 371 49.29 6.15 -27.19
C THR A 371 50.19 6.08 -25.96
N ALA A 372 49.64 5.67 -24.80
CA ALA A 372 50.42 5.45 -23.60
C ALA A 372 51.53 4.41 -23.86
N ARG A 373 52.69 4.58 -23.21
CA ARG A 373 53.83 3.65 -23.32
C ARG A 373 54.14 3.06 -21.95
N LEU A 374 54.39 1.75 -21.92
CA LEU A 374 54.93 1.08 -20.74
C LEU A 374 56.38 1.51 -20.52
N GLU A 375 56.80 1.49 -19.26
CA GLU A 375 58.21 1.58 -18.92
C GLU A 375 58.98 0.41 -19.58
N PRO A 376 60.18 0.61 -20.15
CA PRO A 376 60.90 -0.45 -20.87
C PRO A 376 61.10 -1.75 -20.07
N ARG A 377 61.34 -1.66 -18.76
CA ARG A 377 61.49 -2.83 -17.88
C ARG A 377 60.18 -3.59 -17.70
N VAL A 378 59.08 -2.86 -17.54
CA VAL A 378 57.72 -3.42 -17.45
C VAL A 378 57.31 -4.07 -18.76
N GLU A 379 57.53 -3.38 -19.89
CA GLU A 379 57.26 -3.91 -21.23
C GLU A 379 58.01 -5.24 -21.42
N THR A 380 59.30 -5.26 -21.15
CA THR A 380 60.13 -6.47 -21.28
C THR A 380 59.59 -7.61 -20.41
N ALA A 381 59.29 -7.37 -19.12
CA ALA A 381 58.80 -8.40 -18.21
C ALA A 381 57.45 -8.98 -18.65
N LEU A 382 56.50 -8.13 -19.06
CA LEU A 382 55.16 -8.57 -19.45
C LEU A 382 55.15 -9.28 -20.81
N PHE A 383 55.95 -8.82 -21.79
CA PHE A 383 56.04 -9.50 -23.09
C PHE A 383 56.86 -10.80 -23.01
N ASP A 384 57.84 -10.90 -22.11
CA ASP A 384 58.50 -12.17 -21.79
C ASP A 384 57.51 -13.17 -21.18
N LEU A 385 56.68 -12.71 -20.24
CA LEU A 385 55.61 -13.54 -19.66
C LEU A 385 54.62 -14.05 -20.73
N LYS A 386 54.22 -13.16 -21.66
CA LYS A 386 53.37 -13.53 -22.81
C LYS A 386 54.04 -14.56 -23.72
N ALA A 387 55.34 -14.45 -23.95
CA ALA A 387 56.10 -15.39 -24.77
C ALA A 387 56.22 -16.78 -24.11
N ARG A 388 56.38 -16.84 -22.78
CA ARG A 388 56.47 -18.09 -22.00
C ARG A 388 55.12 -18.79 -21.84
N HIS A 389 54.02 -18.05 -21.83
CA HIS A 389 52.65 -18.58 -21.64
C HIS A 389 51.71 -18.17 -22.80
N PRO A 390 51.95 -18.66 -24.04
CA PRO A 390 51.16 -18.26 -25.19
C PRO A 390 49.69 -18.68 -25.05
N GLY A 391 48.77 -17.78 -25.43
CA GLY A 391 47.33 -18.01 -25.32
C GLY A 391 46.74 -17.87 -23.91
N LYS A 392 47.59 -17.77 -22.87
CA LYS A 392 47.18 -17.55 -21.47
C LYS A 392 47.39 -16.11 -20.99
N VAL A 393 48.09 -15.28 -21.76
CA VAL A 393 48.34 -13.87 -21.44
C VAL A 393 47.74 -12.97 -22.52
N LEU A 394 46.66 -12.28 -22.19
CA LEU A 394 46.01 -11.26 -23.02
C LEU A 394 46.61 -9.90 -22.67
N LEU A 395 47.51 -9.44 -23.54
CA LEU A 395 48.27 -8.19 -23.38
C LEU A 395 48.48 -7.54 -24.75
N GLU A 396 48.12 -6.26 -24.86
CA GLU A 396 48.35 -5.46 -26.06
C GLU A 396 49.42 -4.40 -25.88
N LYS A 397 50.10 -4.05 -26.98
CA LYS A 397 51.04 -2.92 -27.04
C LYS A 397 50.34 -1.55 -26.98
N ARG A 398 49.07 -1.51 -27.36
CA ARG A 398 48.25 -0.31 -27.37
C ARG A 398 47.48 -0.21 -26.06
N GLY A 399 47.55 0.94 -25.40
CA GLY A 399 46.82 1.18 -24.17
C GLY A 399 45.30 1.09 -24.35
N SER A 400 44.61 0.62 -23.31
CA SER A 400 43.16 0.40 -23.27
C SER A 400 42.35 1.67 -23.02
N SER A 401 43.00 2.83 -22.85
CA SER A 401 42.37 4.11 -22.50
C SER A 401 41.55 4.01 -21.21
N SER A 402 42.13 3.40 -20.18
CA SER A 402 41.48 3.15 -18.89
C SER A 402 42.26 3.79 -17.75
N ALA A 403 41.54 4.47 -16.85
CA ALA A 403 42.06 4.96 -15.59
C ALA A 403 41.79 4.00 -14.42
N ALA A 404 41.17 2.84 -14.69
CA ALA A 404 40.72 1.91 -13.67
C ALA A 404 41.88 1.33 -12.85
N SER A 405 41.68 1.22 -11.54
CA SER A 405 42.51 0.41 -10.66
C SER A 405 41.67 -0.77 -10.18
N LEU A 406 41.67 -1.85 -10.94
CA LEU A 406 40.78 -2.99 -10.76
C LEU A 406 41.57 -4.30 -10.86
N LEU A 407 41.36 -5.19 -9.90
CA LEU A 407 41.84 -6.56 -9.95
C LEU A 407 40.66 -7.50 -9.78
N ILE A 408 40.54 -8.51 -10.64
CA ILE A 408 39.49 -9.53 -10.53
C ILE A 408 40.13 -10.91 -10.47
N CYS A 409 39.73 -11.70 -9.47
CA CYS A 409 40.07 -13.11 -9.32
C CYS A 409 38.85 -13.96 -9.68
N ASP A 410 38.95 -14.64 -10.82
CA ASP A 410 37.89 -15.45 -11.41
C ASP A 410 36.56 -14.68 -11.54
N ASN A 411 35.43 -15.29 -11.20
CA ASN A 411 34.15 -14.62 -11.01
C ASN A 411 33.78 -14.45 -9.53
N ARG A 412 34.75 -14.58 -8.61
CA ARG A 412 34.48 -14.62 -7.16
C ARG A 412 34.73 -13.30 -6.48
N ALA A 413 35.89 -12.71 -6.72
CA ALA A 413 36.38 -11.58 -5.94
C ALA A 413 36.92 -10.48 -6.83
N ALA A 414 36.71 -9.23 -6.43
CA ALA A 414 37.30 -8.09 -7.11
C ALA A 414 37.77 -7.02 -6.11
N TYR A 415 38.93 -6.44 -6.39
CA TYR A 415 39.43 -5.26 -5.71
C TYR A 415 39.28 -4.04 -6.63
N VAL A 416 38.60 -3.01 -6.13
CA VAL A 416 38.45 -1.72 -6.81
C VAL A 416 39.12 -0.64 -5.97
N GLY A 417 40.23 -0.12 -6.47
CA GLY A 417 41.03 0.92 -5.84
C GLY A 417 40.76 2.30 -6.40
N SER A 418 41.04 3.34 -5.60
CA SER A 418 40.96 4.72 -6.08
C SER A 418 42.16 5.17 -6.91
N ARG A 419 43.32 4.51 -6.71
CA ARG A 419 44.59 4.78 -7.39
C ARG A 419 45.23 3.45 -7.78
N GLY A 420 46.02 3.47 -8.85
CA GLY A 420 46.65 2.27 -9.42
C GLY A 420 47.40 1.44 -8.38
N PHE A 421 46.99 0.19 -8.19
CA PHE A 421 47.67 -0.75 -7.29
C PHE A 421 49.06 -1.17 -7.77
N LEU A 422 49.36 -0.99 -9.07
CA LEU A 422 50.70 -1.18 -9.67
C LEU A 422 51.48 0.14 -9.80
N SER A 423 51.11 1.17 -9.02
CA SER A 423 51.83 2.45 -8.96
C SER A 423 52.63 2.57 -7.65
N GLY A 424 53.54 3.54 -7.57
CA GLY A 424 54.36 3.76 -6.37
C GLY A 424 53.59 4.23 -5.13
N GLU A 425 52.37 4.77 -5.29
CA GLU A 425 51.52 5.20 -4.18
C GLU A 425 50.09 4.67 -4.36
N THR A 426 49.68 3.70 -3.52
CA THR A 426 48.33 3.14 -3.57
C THR A 426 47.32 3.95 -2.75
N GLY A 427 46.07 3.94 -3.22
CA GLY A 427 44.92 4.55 -2.53
C GLY A 427 44.09 3.49 -1.80
N ALA A 428 43.19 3.93 -0.93
CA ALA A 428 42.23 3.03 -0.33
C ALA A 428 41.25 2.51 -1.41
N GLY A 429 40.67 1.35 -1.14
CA GLY A 429 39.76 0.68 -2.07
C GLY A 429 38.79 -0.23 -1.34
N VAL A 430 38.06 -1.01 -2.14
CA VAL A 430 37.07 -1.96 -1.65
C VAL A 430 37.34 -3.31 -2.28
N LEU A 431 37.40 -4.34 -1.44
CA LEU A 431 37.40 -5.74 -1.83
C LEU A 431 35.95 -6.25 -1.75
N VAL A 432 35.47 -6.86 -2.82
CA VAL A 432 34.19 -7.56 -2.86
C VAL A 432 34.40 -9.06 -3.00
N GLU A 433 33.66 -9.84 -2.22
CA GLU A 433 33.71 -11.29 -2.18
C GLU A 433 32.29 -11.88 -2.04
N PRO A 434 32.09 -13.18 -2.31
CA PRO A 434 30.83 -13.84 -1.99
C PRO A 434 30.56 -13.77 -0.48
N PRO A 435 29.30 -13.64 -0.03
CA PRO A 435 28.93 -13.80 1.37
C PRO A 435 29.43 -15.13 1.96
N GLU A 436 29.83 -15.16 3.23
CA GLU A 436 30.49 -16.32 3.89
C GLU A 436 29.71 -17.65 3.72
N ASP A 437 28.38 -17.60 3.67
CA ASP A 437 27.50 -18.77 3.58
C ASP A 437 27.10 -19.15 2.13
N THR A 438 27.63 -18.47 1.11
CA THR A 438 27.22 -18.68 -0.28
C THR A 438 28.41 -18.74 -1.25
N ASP A 439 28.39 -19.70 -2.17
CA ASP A 439 29.36 -19.72 -3.29
C ASP A 439 28.81 -19.04 -4.56
N THR A 440 27.74 -18.25 -4.40
CA THR A 440 27.15 -17.49 -5.50
C THR A 440 28.06 -16.29 -5.83
N PRO A 441 28.50 -16.14 -7.10
CA PRO A 441 29.38 -15.04 -7.48
C PRO A 441 28.65 -13.68 -7.33
N PRO A 442 29.31 -12.65 -6.76
CA PRO A 442 28.72 -11.33 -6.63
C PRO A 442 28.35 -10.72 -7.99
N LEU A 443 27.15 -10.17 -8.11
CA LEU A 443 26.68 -9.56 -9.36
C LEU A 443 27.61 -8.44 -9.85
N CYS A 444 28.14 -7.62 -8.94
CA CYS A 444 29.07 -6.56 -9.28
C CYS A 444 30.38 -7.09 -9.91
N VAL A 445 30.85 -8.29 -9.56
CA VAL A 445 32.04 -8.91 -10.17
C VAL A 445 31.75 -9.30 -11.61
N ALA A 446 30.57 -9.87 -11.89
CA ALA A 446 30.13 -10.17 -13.25
C ALA A 446 30.00 -8.89 -14.10
N ASP A 447 29.46 -7.82 -13.53
CA ASP A 447 29.35 -6.52 -14.21
C ASP A 447 30.73 -5.91 -14.52
N LEU A 448 31.70 -6.06 -13.60
CA LEU A 448 33.09 -5.64 -13.83
C LEU A 448 33.77 -6.47 -14.93
N LEU A 449 33.54 -7.78 -15.00
CA LEU A 449 34.03 -8.64 -16.08
C LEU A 449 33.43 -8.26 -17.44
N SER A 450 32.12 -7.95 -17.50
CA SER A 450 31.48 -7.41 -18.71
C SER A 450 32.12 -6.08 -19.13
N TRP A 451 32.35 -5.17 -18.17
CA TRP A 451 33.05 -3.91 -18.42
C TRP A 451 34.47 -4.13 -18.99
N VAL A 452 35.24 -5.07 -18.40
CA VAL A 452 36.58 -5.43 -18.86
C VAL A 452 36.56 -5.86 -20.33
N ARG A 453 35.65 -6.76 -20.71
CA ARG A 453 35.52 -7.25 -22.09
C ARG A 453 35.15 -6.13 -23.08
N ARG A 454 34.33 -5.17 -22.64
CA ARG A 454 33.93 -4.01 -23.46
C ARG A 454 35.06 -2.99 -23.66
N VAL A 455 35.91 -2.79 -22.66
CA VAL A 455 37.01 -1.80 -22.69
C VAL A 455 38.27 -2.35 -23.35
N TYR A 456 38.41 -3.68 -23.46
CA TYR A 456 39.58 -4.30 -24.06
C TYR A 456 39.82 -3.84 -25.51
N THR A 457 41.09 -3.63 -25.87
CA THR A 457 41.50 -2.91 -27.09
C THR A 457 41.03 -3.56 -28.40
N TYR A 458 41.05 -4.89 -28.47
CA TYR A 458 40.64 -5.66 -29.65
C TYR A 458 39.52 -6.64 -29.30
N TRP A 459 38.37 -6.46 -29.95
CA TRP A 459 37.17 -7.22 -29.63
C TRP A 459 37.35 -8.74 -29.83
N GLU A 460 38.08 -9.16 -30.87
CA GLU A 460 38.28 -10.58 -31.19
C GLU A 460 38.98 -11.32 -30.06
N THR A 461 40.00 -10.69 -29.48
CA THR A 461 40.72 -11.17 -28.31
C THR A 461 39.87 -11.03 -27.04
N ALA A 462 39.05 -9.98 -26.93
CA ALA A 462 38.18 -9.79 -25.78
C ALA A 462 37.16 -10.94 -25.61
N ARG A 463 36.79 -11.65 -26.68
CA ARG A 463 35.90 -12.83 -26.61
C ARG A 463 36.42 -13.96 -25.73
N SER A 464 37.73 -14.07 -25.55
CA SER A 464 38.31 -15.12 -24.70
C SER A 464 38.33 -14.74 -23.21
N ILE A 465 37.80 -13.57 -22.85
CA ILE A 465 37.63 -13.16 -21.46
C ILE A 465 36.35 -13.80 -20.93
N ALA A 466 36.49 -14.68 -19.94
CA ALA A 466 35.42 -15.38 -19.27
C ALA A 466 34.56 -14.41 -18.45
N ILE A 467 33.23 -14.58 -18.53
CA ILE A 467 32.24 -13.76 -17.81
C ILE A 467 31.22 -14.65 -17.11
N ALA A 468 30.69 -15.66 -17.81
CA ALA A 468 29.61 -16.49 -17.29
C ALA A 468 30.17 -17.52 -16.29
N PRO A 469 29.40 -17.92 -15.25
CA PRO A 469 29.84 -18.94 -14.31
C PRO A 469 30.30 -20.26 -14.96
N ASP A 470 29.68 -20.63 -16.08
CA ASP A 470 30.03 -21.83 -16.85
C ASP A 470 31.44 -21.76 -17.46
N ASP A 471 31.93 -20.57 -17.82
CA ASP A 471 33.30 -20.36 -18.32
C ASP A 471 34.35 -20.71 -17.26
N PHE A 472 33.96 -20.67 -15.98
CA PHE A 472 34.79 -21.00 -14.82
C PHE A 472 34.59 -22.46 -14.34
N GLY A 473 34.02 -23.33 -15.19
CA GLY A 473 33.83 -24.75 -14.88
C GLY A 473 32.76 -25.05 -13.84
N ARG A 474 31.87 -24.08 -13.53
CA ARG A 474 30.81 -24.22 -12.52
C ARG A 474 29.51 -24.70 -13.15
N THR A 475 29.50 -25.89 -13.72
CA THR A 475 28.26 -26.51 -14.21
C THR A 475 27.49 -27.15 -13.04
N GLY A 476 26.24 -26.75 -12.84
CA GLY A 476 25.24 -27.62 -12.19
C GLY A 476 25.23 -27.75 -10.67
N ARG A 477 25.81 -26.85 -9.87
CA ARG A 477 25.52 -26.79 -8.41
C ARG A 477 24.46 -25.72 -8.11
N GLY A 478 23.21 -26.15 -8.30
CA GLY A 478 22.00 -25.41 -7.99
C GLY A 478 21.64 -24.38 -9.05
N LEU A 479 20.47 -24.53 -9.69
CA LEU A 479 19.72 -23.35 -10.09
C LEU A 479 19.79 -22.38 -8.89
N PRO A 480 20.26 -21.12 -9.02
CA PRO A 480 20.05 -20.17 -7.94
C PRO A 480 18.56 -20.25 -7.63
N ALA A 481 18.24 -20.57 -6.38
CA ALA A 481 16.86 -20.69 -5.94
C ALA A 481 16.12 -19.48 -6.51
N GLU A 482 14.97 -19.70 -7.17
CA GLU A 482 14.10 -18.58 -7.55
C GLU A 482 14.07 -17.64 -6.35
N PRO A 483 14.35 -16.33 -6.53
CA PRO A 483 14.54 -15.43 -5.41
C PRO A 483 13.33 -15.62 -4.50
N VAL A 484 13.59 -16.20 -3.32
CA VAL A 484 12.53 -16.57 -2.39
C VAL A 484 11.73 -15.30 -2.20
N ARG A 485 10.43 -15.35 -2.48
CA ARG A 485 9.55 -14.19 -2.27
C ARG A 485 9.79 -13.70 -0.86
N TRP A 486 10.38 -12.52 -0.76
CA TRP A 486 10.78 -11.96 0.52
C TRP A 486 9.64 -11.20 1.20
N TRP A 487 8.59 -10.89 0.43
CA TRP A 487 7.35 -10.31 0.92
C TRP A 487 6.34 -11.43 1.22
N ARG A 488 5.56 -11.21 2.28
CA ARG A 488 4.50 -12.10 2.77
C ARG A 488 3.15 -11.70 2.24
N TRP A 489 2.89 -10.40 2.13
CA TRP A 489 1.57 -9.87 1.77
C TRP A 489 1.55 -9.45 0.31
N GLU A 490 0.49 -9.82 -0.42
CA GLU A 490 0.26 -9.23 -1.74
C GLU A 490 -0.45 -7.87 -1.61
N PRO A 491 -0.25 -6.94 -2.57
CA PRO A 491 -1.04 -5.71 -2.61
C PRO A 491 -2.51 -6.11 -2.71
N PRO A 492 -3.40 -5.48 -1.93
CA PRO A 492 -4.83 -5.81 -1.99
C PRO A 492 -5.36 -5.58 -3.39
N GLU A 493 -6.36 -6.34 -3.82
CA GLU A 493 -7.06 -6.09 -5.07
C GLU A 493 -8.21 -5.09 -4.86
N LEU A 494 -8.57 -4.36 -5.92
CA LEU A 494 -9.78 -3.53 -5.96
C LEU A 494 -10.88 -4.35 -6.66
N PRO A 495 -11.91 -4.84 -5.96
CA PRO A 495 -13.01 -5.60 -6.55
C PRO A 495 -13.77 -4.76 -7.58
N GLU A 496 -14.38 -5.41 -8.59
CA GLU A 496 -15.15 -4.70 -9.63
C GLU A 496 -16.36 -3.93 -9.06
N ARG A 497 -16.89 -4.36 -7.91
CA ARG A 497 -18.07 -3.81 -7.22
C ARG A 497 -17.73 -3.06 -5.93
N TRP A 498 -16.56 -2.43 -5.89
CA TRP A 498 -16.10 -1.66 -4.71
C TRP A 498 -17.04 -0.49 -4.35
N ASP A 499 -17.86 -0.05 -5.30
CA ASP A 499 -18.86 1.01 -5.18
C ASP A 499 -20.20 0.53 -4.60
N GLU A 500 -20.44 -0.78 -4.51
CA GLU A 500 -21.65 -1.36 -3.88
C GLU A 500 -21.59 -1.26 -2.34
N ASP A 501 -20.41 -1.43 -1.73
CA ASP A 501 -20.14 -1.13 -0.31
C ASP A 501 -18.81 -0.39 -0.13
N PRO A 502 -18.77 0.91 -0.49
CA PRO A 502 -17.56 1.70 -0.46
C PRO A 502 -17.03 1.93 0.96
N VAL A 503 -17.89 1.79 1.95
CA VAL A 503 -17.60 2.03 3.36
C VAL A 503 -16.93 0.78 3.94
N GLY A 504 -17.56 -0.40 3.87
CA GLY A 504 -16.96 -1.65 4.36
C GLY A 504 -15.62 -1.98 3.70
N PHE A 505 -15.51 -1.76 2.38
CA PHE A 505 -14.28 -2.00 1.63
C PHE A 505 -13.12 -1.09 2.08
N GLN A 506 -13.38 0.18 2.37
CA GLN A 506 -12.33 1.15 2.71
C GLN A 506 -11.54 0.77 3.96
N VAL A 507 -12.16 0.21 5.01
CA VAL A 507 -11.43 -0.15 6.24
C VAL A 507 -10.52 -1.35 5.99
N GLY A 508 -11.04 -2.40 5.35
CA GLY A 508 -10.25 -3.59 5.00
C GLY A 508 -9.12 -3.27 4.02
N TRP A 509 -9.41 -2.41 3.03
CA TRP A 509 -8.44 -1.96 2.03
C TRP A 509 -7.32 -1.11 2.65
N SER A 510 -7.65 -0.13 3.50
CA SER A 510 -6.64 0.70 4.18
C SER A 510 -5.75 -0.14 5.10
N ALA A 511 -6.32 -1.06 5.89
CA ALA A 511 -5.54 -1.96 6.76
C ALA A 511 -4.64 -2.90 5.94
N ALA A 512 -5.12 -3.42 4.81
CA ALA A 512 -4.33 -4.26 3.91
C ALA A 512 -3.14 -3.51 3.30
N TRP A 513 -3.34 -2.27 2.85
CA TRP A 513 -2.24 -1.41 2.42
C TRP A 513 -1.28 -1.08 3.58
N GLY A 514 -1.79 -0.85 4.79
CA GLY A 514 -0.97 -0.64 5.99
C GLY A 514 0.02 -1.79 6.26
N ARG A 515 -0.42 -3.04 6.07
CA ARG A 515 0.46 -4.22 6.19
C ARG A 515 1.53 -4.25 5.11
N VAL A 516 1.15 -4.01 3.85
CA VAL A 516 2.07 -4.02 2.71
C VAL A 516 3.11 -2.91 2.85
N LEU A 517 2.70 -1.69 3.17
CA LEU A 517 3.60 -0.55 3.31
C LEU A 517 4.61 -0.75 4.44
N ARG A 518 4.20 -1.28 5.60
CA ARG A 518 5.13 -1.63 6.69
C ARG A 518 6.16 -2.67 6.28
N GLU A 519 5.74 -3.73 5.60
CA GLU A 519 6.67 -4.75 5.09
C GLU A 519 7.69 -4.16 4.10
N LEU A 520 7.27 -3.23 3.24
CA LEU A 520 8.18 -2.53 2.33
C LEU A 520 9.18 -1.65 3.09
N VAL A 521 8.74 -0.93 4.12
CA VAL A 521 9.61 -0.10 4.97
C VAL A 521 10.66 -0.96 5.67
N ASP A 522 10.25 -2.07 6.29
CA ASP A 522 11.18 -3.00 6.93
C ASP A 522 12.20 -3.56 5.94
N ALA A 523 11.76 -3.87 4.72
CA ALA A 523 12.64 -4.39 3.69
C ALA A 523 13.62 -3.34 3.14
N VAL A 524 13.24 -2.06 3.07
CA VAL A 524 14.20 -0.99 2.76
C VAL A 524 15.18 -0.77 3.90
N ASN A 525 14.72 -0.80 5.16
CA ASN A 525 15.59 -0.72 6.31
C ASN A 525 16.64 -1.85 6.30
N ASP A 526 16.23 -3.08 5.97
CA ASP A 526 17.13 -4.20 5.77
C ASP A 526 18.16 -3.93 4.65
N VAL A 527 17.79 -3.28 3.55
CA VAL A 527 18.76 -2.91 2.48
C VAL A 527 19.88 -1.99 2.99
N TYR A 528 19.56 -1.05 3.88
CA TYR A 528 20.55 -0.08 4.39
C TYR A 528 21.29 -0.54 5.67
N ARG A 529 20.67 -1.40 6.49
CA ARG A 529 21.19 -1.85 7.80
C ARG A 529 21.57 -3.32 7.84
N GLY A 530 21.35 -4.07 6.76
CA GLY A 530 21.72 -5.47 6.67
C GLY A 530 23.22 -5.70 6.91
N PRO A 531 23.61 -6.92 7.29
CA PRO A 531 25.00 -7.25 7.59
C PRO A 531 25.91 -7.08 6.37
N ASP A 532 25.44 -7.52 5.21
CA ASP A 532 26.12 -7.36 3.93
C ASP A 532 25.59 -6.12 3.20
N PRO A 533 26.48 -5.21 2.75
CA PRO A 533 26.07 -4.07 1.96
C PRO A 533 25.66 -4.47 0.55
N VAL A 534 24.88 -3.60 -0.10
CA VAL A 534 24.55 -3.72 -1.51
C VAL A 534 25.64 -3.04 -2.32
N VAL A 535 26.31 -3.78 -3.20
CA VAL A 535 27.41 -3.27 -4.01
C VAL A 535 27.08 -3.36 -5.49
N ARG A 536 27.23 -2.24 -6.20
CA ARG A 536 26.98 -2.12 -7.63
C ARG A 536 28.20 -1.56 -8.33
N ALA A 537 28.58 -2.16 -9.46
CA ALA A 537 29.62 -1.60 -10.30
C ALA A 537 29.08 -0.37 -11.04
N VAL A 538 29.85 0.71 -11.05
CA VAL A 538 29.54 1.95 -11.76
C VAL A 538 30.74 2.36 -12.61
N TRP A 539 30.49 2.86 -13.81
CA TRP A 539 31.55 3.29 -14.73
C TRP A 539 31.11 4.49 -15.56
N ASP A 540 32.09 5.22 -16.06
CA ASP A 540 31.93 6.33 -17.00
C ASP A 540 30.81 7.32 -16.59
N GLY A 541 29.76 7.46 -17.43
CA GLY A 541 28.63 8.34 -17.17
C GLY A 541 27.80 7.95 -15.95
N ALA A 542 27.58 6.65 -15.73
CA ALA A 542 26.82 6.15 -14.59
C ALA A 542 27.54 6.47 -13.27
N TYR A 543 28.88 6.51 -13.27
CA TYR A 543 29.65 6.97 -12.12
C TYR A 543 29.36 8.45 -11.83
N THR A 544 29.47 9.33 -12.83
CA THR A 544 29.24 10.76 -12.61
C THR A 544 27.81 11.07 -12.18
N GLU A 545 26.83 10.36 -12.73
CA GLU A 545 25.44 10.43 -12.29
C GLU A 545 25.32 9.99 -10.82
N ALA A 546 25.92 8.86 -10.44
CA ALA A 546 25.90 8.38 -9.06
C ALA A 546 26.49 9.42 -8.08
N VAL A 547 27.64 10.03 -8.42
CA VAL A 547 28.24 11.13 -7.65
C VAL A 547 27.29 12.33 -7.55
N GLY A 548 26.73 12.77 -8.69
CA GLY A 548 25.79 13.89 -8.73
C GLY A 548 24.56 13.65 -7.86
N ARG A 549 24.02 12.42 -7.86
CA ARG A 549 22.90 12.01 -7.01
C ARG A 549 23.25 12.01 -5.53
N LEU A 550 24.40 11.47 -5.14
CA LEU A 550 24.82 11.48 -3.73
C LEU A 550 24.99 12.92 -3.22
N VAL A 551 25.60 13.80 -4.01
CA VAL A 551 25.76 15.22 -3.62
C VAL A 551 24.41 15.94 -3.53
N ALA A 552 23.47 15.66 -4.43
CA ALA A 552 22.16 16.30 -4.45
C ALA A 552 21.16 15.73 -3.42
N GLY A 553 21.29 14.44 -3.09
CA GLY A 553 20.37 13.70 -2.22
C GLY A 553 20.78 13.64 -0.75
N ALA A 554 21.98 14.13 -0.43
CA ALA A 554 22.50 14.22 0.93
C ALA A 554 21.55 15.03 1.83
N GLY A 555 21.05 14.39 2.88
CA GLY A 555 20.17 15.02 3.85
C GLY A 555 20.92 15.59 5.05
N GLU A 556 21.86 14.81 5.58
CA GLU A 556 22.52 15.12 6.85
C GLU A 556 24.01 15.32 6.67
N ARG A 557 24.66 14.44 5.91
CA ARG A 557 26.13 14.36 5.88
C ARG A 557 26.65 14.03 4.50
N LEU A 558 27.69 14.75 4.11
CA LEU A 558 28.34 14.60 2.81
C LEU A 558 29.86 14.73 2.97
N ALA A 559 30.61 13.76 2.46
CA ALA A 559 32.05 13.85 2.30
C ALA A 559 32.43 13.76 0.83
N VAL A 560 33.24 14.71 0.36
CA VAL A 560 33.83 14.68 -0.97
C VAL A 560 35.34 14.64 -0.80
N THR A 561 35.96 13.55 -1.28
CA THR A 561 37.40 13.29 -1.12
C THR A 561 38.05 13.00 -2.47
N ASP A 562 39.17 13.66 -2.73
CA ASP A 562 39.91 13.51 -3.99
C ASP A 562 41.41 13.76 -3.78
N ASP A 563 42.23 13.13 -4.60
CA ASP A 563 43.68 13.31 -4.63
C ASP A 563 44.10 14.37 -5.67
N ARG A 564 43.15 14.93 -6.41
CA ARG A 564 43.30 16.03 -7.37
C ARG A 564 42.17 17.04 -7.20
N ALA A 565 42.42 18.30 -7.55
CA ALA A 565 41.40 19.35 -7.58
C ALA A 565 41.63 20.29 -8.76
N GLU A 566 40.58 20.59 -9.51
CA GLU A 566 40.64 21.47 -10.68
C GLU A 566 39.59 22.58 -10.63
N HIS A 567 39.92 23.74 -11.20
CA HIS A 567 39.05 24.91 -11.18
C HIS A 567 37.72 24.67 -11.90
N GLU A 568 37.72 23.83 -12.94
CA GLU A 568 36.54 23.50 -13.76
C GLU A 568 35.55 22.60 -13.01
N ALA A 569 36.03 21.71 -12.15
CA ALA A 569 35.19 20.86 -11.31
C ALA A 569 34.75 21.56 -10.02
N CYS A 570 35.56 22.50 -9.52
CA CYS A 570 35.29 23.31 -8.33
C CYS A 570 34.56 24.61 -8.68
N ASP A 571 33.40 24.48 -9.31
CA ASP A 571 32.63 25.59 -9.85
C ASP A 571 31.64 26.21 -8.85
N GLU A 572 30.91 27.24 -9.29
CA GLU A 572 29.84 27.89 -8.52
C GLU A 572 28.71 26.91 -8.17
N THR A 573 28.42 25.94 -9.04
CA THR A 573 27.33 24.97 -8.84
C THR A 573 27.61 24.05 -7.66
N LEU A 574 28.79 23.41 -7.65
CA LEU A 574 29.20 22.54 -6.55
C LEU A 574 29.24 23.34 -5.24
N ALA A 575 29.79 24.56 -5.29
CA ALA A 575 29.85 25.44 -4.13
C ALA A 575 28.45 25.70 -3.54
N LEU A 576 27.47 26.07 -4.38
CA LEU A 576 26.10 26.35 -3.96
C LEU A 576 25.40 25.12 -3.39
N ARG A 577 25.60 23.93 -3.97
CA ARG A 577 25.00 22.67 -3.47
C ARG A 577 25.52 22.34 -2.07
N LEU A 578 26.83 22.34 -1.89
CA LEU A 578 27.47 22.09 -0.59
C LEU A 578 27.09 23.15 0.44
N ARG A 579 26.97 24.42 0.02
CA ARG A 579 26.55 25.52 0.90
C ARG A 579 25.11 25.36 1.37
N ARG A 580 24.17 24.99 0.48
CA ARG A 580 22.76 24.75 0.83
C ARG A 580 22.61 23.63 1.85
N LEU A 581 23.35 22.53 1.68
CA LEU A 581 23.35 21.43 2.65
C LEU A 581 23.84 21.92 4.02
N ARG A 582 24.92 22.70 4.06
CA ARG A 582 25.44 23.29 5.29
C ARG A 582 24.45 24.27 5.94
N GLU A 583 23.82 25.13 5.15
CA GLU A 583 22.79 26.08 5.62
C GLU A 583 21.53 25.39 6.14
N ALA A 584 21.21 24.20 5.63
CA ALA A 584 20.13 23.35 6.13
C ALA A 584 20.50 22.56 7.40
N GLY A 585 21.71 22.75 7.94
CA GLY A 585 22.20 22.08 9.16
C GLY A 585 23.00 20.80 8.92
N GLY A 586 23.24 20.41 7.66
CA GLY A 586 24.04 19.24 7.32
C GLY A 586 25.56 19.45 7.49
N VAL A 587 26.29 18.37 7.73
CA VAL A 587 27.76 18.38 7.89
C VAL A 587 28.44 18.05 6.57
N VAL A 588 29.27 18.97 6.08
CA VAL A 588 30.04 18.79 4.84
C VAL A 588 31.52 18.62 5.16
N HIS A 589 32.08 17.48 4.77
CA HIS A 589 33.52 17.21 4.78
C HIS A 589 34.09 17.35 3.37
N LEU A 590 35.18 18.08 3.24
CA LEU A 590 35.85 18.28 1.95
C LEU A 590 37.35 18.03 2.11
N GLN A 591 37.89 17.12 1.30
CA GLN A 591 39.32 16.85 1.26
C GLN A 591 39.85 16.79 -0.17
N HIS A 592 40.73 17.73 -0.50
CA HIS A 592 41.43 17.73 -1.78
C HIS A 592 42.73 18.57 -1.67
N PRO A 593 43.72 18.38 -2.57
CA PRO A 593 44.90 19.25 -2.60
C PRO A 593 44.52 20.68 -3.03
N SER A 594 45.41 21.65 -2.81
CA SER A 594 45.20 23.02 -3.31
C SER A 594 44.96 23.02 -4.83
N LEU A 595 44.02 23.86 -5.29
CA LEU A 595 43.73 24.03 -6.72
C LEU A 595 45.01 24.42 -7.46
N GLY A 596 45.34 23.66 -8.50
CA GLY A 596 46.52 23.88 -9.33
C GLY A 596 46.26 24.88 -10.46
N GLY A 597 47.26 25.72 -10.75
CA GLY A 597 47.24 26.67 -11.87
C GLY A 597 46.87 28.10 -11.46
N GLY A 598 47.31 29.10 -12.25
CA GLY A 598 47.09 30.52 -11.97
C GLY A 598 45.68 31.04 -12.32
N ARG A 599 44.68 30.16 -12.43
CA ARG A 599 43.28 30.56 -12.71
C ARG A 599 42.61 31.04 -11.41
N ARG A 600 41.66 31.97 -11.56
CA ARG A 600 40.91 32.50 -10.42
C ARG A 600 39.83 31.51 -10.01
N THR A 601 39.80 31.13 -8.74
CA THR A 601 38.75 30.30 -8.15
C THR A 601 37.39 31.00 -8.19
N ALA A 602 36.32 30.23 -8.33
CA ALA A 602 34.95 30.70 -8.20
C ALA A 602 34.73 31.37 -6.81
N THR A 603 33.97 32.47 -6.78
CA THR A 603 33.85 33.30 -5.57
C THR A 603 33.06 32.56 -4.49
N ALA A 604 31.99 31.84 -4.85
CA ALA A 604 31.27 31.03 -3.88
C ALA A 604 32.08 29.83 -3.37
N TYR A 605 32.95 29.26 -4.22
CA TYR A 605 33.81 28.15 -3.80
C TYR A 605 34.85 28.61 -2.77
N ASP A 606 35.49 29.76 -2.99
CA ASP A 606 36.39 30.36 -1.99
C ASP A 606 35.66 30.68 -0.67
N ALA A 607 34.42 31.15 -0.74
CA ALA A 607 33.59 31.38 0.45
C ALA A 607 33.25 30.08 1.18
N LEU A 608 32.92 29.01 0.44
CA LEU A 608 32.69 27.67 0.99
C LEU A 608 33.95 27.15 1.69
N LEU A 609 35.12 27.24 1.04
CA LEU A 609 36.38 26.78 1.63
C LEU A 609 36.70 27.51 2.94
N LYS A 610 36.42 28.82 3.03
CA LYS A 610 36.59 29.59 4.28
C LYS A 610 35.66 29.10 5.38
N ALA A 611 34.39 28.83 5.05
CA ALA A 611 33.42 28.31 6.01
C ALA A 611 33.82 26.93 6.53
N LEU A 612 34.13 25.98 5.64
CA LEU A 612 34.54 24.62 6.04
C LEU A 612 35.86 24.59 6.82
N ARG A 613 36.75 25.57 6.59
CA ARG A 613 37.96 25.76 7.42
C ARG A 613 37.62 26.19 8.85
N ALA A 614 36.63 27.07 9.02
CA ALA A 614 36.16 27.49 10.34
C ALA A 614 35.47 26.33 11.09
N ASP A 615 34.73 25.50 10.35
CA ASP A 615 34.04 24.32 10.89
C ASP A 615 34.98 23.13 11.16
N GLY A 616 36.26 23.21 10.75
CA GLY A 616 37.24 22.13 10.91
C GLY A 616 37.01 20.91 10.00
N THR A 617 36.12 21.02 9.01
CA THR A 617 35.72 19.92 8.11
C THR A 617 36.43 19.96 6.75
N LEU A 618 37.23 21.00 6.47
CA LEU A 618 38.12 21.08 5.30
C LEU A 618 39.52 20.54 5.62
N ARG A 619 39.99 19.60 4.79
CA ARG A 619 41.38 19.09 4.81
C ARG A 619 42.08 19.37 3.49
N VAL A 620 43.20 20.09 3.55
CA VAL A 620 44.01 20.38 2.37
C VAL A 620 45.11 19.34 2.24
N GLY A 621 45.09 18.57 1.15
CA GLY A 621 46.07 17.52 0.87
C GLY A 621 45.49 16.40 0.02
N LYS A 622 46.35 15.50 -0.48
CA LYS A 622 45.90 14.32 -1.23
C LYS A 622 44.99 13.46 -0.34
N ALA A 623 43.79 13.12 -0.80
CA ALA A 623 42.94 12.17 -0.09
C ALA A 623 43.46 10.74 -0.15
N ARG A 624 43.10 9.94 0.85
CA ARG A 624 43.44 8.50 0.90
C ARG A 624 42.70 7.71 -0.18
N ALA A 625 41.46 8.10 -0.48
CA ALA A 625 40.69 7.61 -1.60
C ALA A 625 40.01 8.74 -2.38
N ARG A 626 39.59 8.42 -3.60
CA ARG A 626 38.66 9.22 -4.40
C ARG A 626 37.27 8.66 -4.14
N ALA A 627 36.50 9.38 -3.33
CA ALA A 627 35.21 8.89 -2.86
C ALA A 627 34.25 10.03 -2.54
N VAL A 628 32.96 9.76 -2.72
CA VAL A 628 31.85 10.58 -2.26
C VAL A 628 30.98 9.74 -1.35
N LEU A 629 30.82 10.16 -0.09
CA LEU A 629 29.99 9.50 0.91
C LEU A 629 28.82 10.42 1.23
N SER A 630 27.61 9.89 1.23
CA SER A 630 26.39 10.62 1.58
C SER A 630 25.54 9.74 2.48
N ASP A 631 25.30 10.19 3.71
CA ASP A 631 24.49 9.50 4.71
C ASP A 631 24.84 8.00 4.86
N HIS A 632 24.14 7.12 4.14
CA HIS A 632 24.23 5.65 4.20
C HIS A 632 24.81 4.99 2.94
N GLU A 633 25.25 5.80 1.98
CA GLU A 633 25.71 5.35 0.68
C GLU A 633 27.03 6.01 0.32
N MET A 634 27.81 5.34 -0.52
CA MET A 634 29.04 5.91 -1.04
C MET A 634 29.39 5.42 -2.43
N VAL A 635 30.15 6.24 -3.14
CA VAL A 635 30.77 5.87 -4.42
C VAL A 635 32.27 6.03 -4.27
N VAL A 636 33.03 4.99 -4.64
CA VAL A 636 34.50 4.95 -4.59
C VAL A 636 35.07 4.28 -5.84
N GLY A 637 36.18 4.81 -6.37
CA GLY A 637 36.85 4.22 -7.53
C GLY A 637 37.82 5.17 -8.21
N SER A 638 38.07 4.97 -9.50
CA SER A 638 39.11 5.69 -10.23
C SER A 638 38.73 7.12 -10.67
N HIS A 639 37.45 7.50 -10.61
CA HIS A 639 36.96 8.82 -10.98
C HIS A 639 37.43 9.90 -10.00
N HIS A 640 37.57 11.14 -10.47
CA HIS A 640 37.93 12.30 -9.66
C HIS A 640 36.68 13.15 -9.37
N PRO A 641 36.11 13.12 -8.16
CA PRO A 641 34.90 13.89 -7.83
C PRO A 641 35.06 15.41 -7.99
N VAL A 642 36.25 15.96 -7.78
CA VAL A 642 36.55 17.40 -7.87
C VAL A 642 37.72 17.71 -8.82
N GLY A 643 38.02 16.78 -9.72
CA GLY A 643 38.92 16.99 -10.85
C GLY A 643 38.19 16.67 -12.16
N HIS A 644 38.36 17.49 -13.20
CA HIS A 644 37.92 17.06 -14.52
C HIS A 644 38.91 16.01 -15.03
N GLY A 645 38.41 14.82 -15.36
CA GLY A 645 39.11 13.95 -16.30
C GLY A 645 39.10 14.65 -17.66
N ALA A 646 40.05 15.54 -17.91
CA ALA A 646 40.08 16.35 -19.11
C ALA A 646 40.10 15.45 -20.36
N ALA A 647 38.94 15.29 -21.00
CA ALA A 647 38.87 15.04 -22.42
C ALA A 647 39.36 16.32 -23.10
N HIS A 648 40.69 16.49 -23.18
CA HIS A 648 41.25 17.47 -24.10
C HIS A 648 40.68 17.19 -25.48
N PRO A 649 40.29 18.22 -26.26
CA PRO A 649 39.85 18.03 -27.65
C PRO A 649 40.93 17.23 -28.40
N GLY A 650 40.63 15.96 -28.74
CA GLY A 650 41.54 15.05 -29.43
C GLY A 650 42.13 13.88 -28.62
N GLN A 651 41.98 13.81 -27.29
CA GLN A 651 42.57 12.71 -26.47
C GLN A 651 41.65 11.50 -26.21
N GLY A 652 40.39 11.53 -26.63
CA GLY A 652 39.44 10.42 -26.44
C GLY A 652 38.98 10.27 -24.98
N ALA A 653 37.87 9.55 -24.77
CA ALA A 653 37.33 9.33 -23.42
C ALA A 653 38.14 8.26 -22.68
N VAL A 654 38.50 8.53 -21.43
CA VAL A 654 39.16 7.55 -20.55
C VAL A 654 38.10 6.76 -19.80
N ALA A 655 38.15 5.44 -19.90
CA ALA A 655 37.24 4.54 -19.20
C ALA A 655 37.54 4.53 -17.70
N GLN A 656 36.53 4.75 -16.87
CA GLN A 656 36.64 4.83 -15.41
C GLN A 656 35.69 3.85 -14.75
N VAL A 657 36.06 3.32 -13.58
CA VAL A 657 35.27 2.32 -12.85
C VAL A 657 35.26 2.62 -11.35
N GLY A 658 34.20 2.19 -10.69
CA GLY A 658 34.04 2.24 -9.25
C GLY A 658 32.92 1.35 -8.75
N LEU A 659 32.67 1.47 -7.45
CA LEU A 659 31.61 0.78 -6.75
C LEU A 659 30.71 1.81 -6.08
N HIS A 660 29.40 1.69 -6.31
CA HIS A 660 28.36 2.30 -5.50
C HIS A 660 27.98 1.29 -4.41
N VAL A 661 28.24 1.66 -3.16
CA VAL A 661 27.97 0.82 -1.99
C VAL A 661 26.87 1.47 -1.17
N VAL A 662 25.82 0.70 -0.88
CA VAL A 662 24.71 1.09 -0.02
C VAL A 662 24.79 0.21 1.23
N GLY A 663 25.02 0.84 2.38
CA GLY A 663 25.19 0.14 3.65
C GLY A 663 25.73 1.07 4.73
N THR A 664 24.97 1.23 5.81
CA THR A 664 25.28 2.20 6.88
C THR A 664 26.57 1.83 7.60
N GLY A 665 26.71 0.58 8.03
CA GLY A 665 27.91 0.10 8.73
C GLY A 665 29.17 0.27 7.88
N PHE A 666 29.09 -0.16 6.62
CA PHE A 666 30.21 -0.05 5.70
C PHE A 666 30.62 1.41 5.42
N THR A 667 29.64 2.31 5.22
CA THR A 667 29.90 3.74 4.98
C THR A 667 30.60 4.39 6.17
N VAL A 668 30.20 4.04 7.41
CA VAL A 668 30.85 4.52 8.64
C VAL A 668 32.29 4.03 8.73
N ASP A 669 32.52 2.74 8.48
CA ASP A 669 33.86 2.16 8.54
C ASP A 669 34.78 2.72 7.47
N PHE A 670 34.25 2.98 6.27
CA PHE A 670 35.00 3.62 5.21
C PHE A 670 35.27 5.10 5.53
N ALA A 671 34.32 5.84 6.11
CA ALA A 671 34.54 7.22 6.56
C ALA A 671 35.69 7.31 7.58
N ARG A 672 35.77 6.37 8.53
CA ARG A 672 36.90 6.26 9.47
C ARG A 672 38.24 6.07 8.77
N GLU A 673 38.29 5.28 7.70
CA GLU A 673 39.50 5.09 6.88
C GLU A 673 39.97 6.38 6.20
N LEU A 674 39.01 7.21 5.76
CA LEU A 674 39.27 8.57 5.25
C LEU A 674 39.65 9.57 6.36
N GLY A 675 39.71 9.10 7.61
CA GLY A 675 40.02 9.89 8.79
C GLY A 675 38.85 10.74 9.27
N ILE A 676 37.61 10.37 8.97
CA ILE A 676 36.39 11.05 9.43
C ILE A 676 35.77 10.16 10.53
N PRO A 677 36.28 10.21 11.79
CA PRO A 677 35.90 9.27 12.84
C PRO A 677 34.46 9.45 13.34
N GLU A 678 33.93 10.67 13.28
CA GLU A 678 32.60 11.04 13.79
C GLU A 678 31.56 11.12 12.67
N TRP A 679 31.51 10.12 11.79
CA TRP A 679 30.51 10.10 10.71
C TRP A 679 29.08 10.20 11.26
N PHE A 680 28.78 9.61 12.43
CA PHE A 680 27.51 9.81 13.14
C PHE A 680 27.67 10.11 14.65
N GLY A 681 28.85 10.53 15.10
CA GLY A 681 29.16 10.77 16.52
C GLY A 681 29.70 9.53 17.27
N ASP A 682 30.19 9.75 18.49
CA ASP A 682 30.92 8.79 19.34
C ASP A 682 29.99 7.66 19.86
N ALA A 683 29.79 6.60 19.06
CA ALA A 683 29.18 5.34 19.52
C ALA A 683 30.17 4.55 20.39
N ARG A 684 30.51 5.06 21.57
CA ARG A 684 31.34 4.36 22.57
C ARG A 684 30.48 3.54 23.51
N GLY A 685 29.93 2.44 23.02
CA GLY A 685 29.30 1.43 23.84
C GLY A 685 29.04 0.16 23.03
N PRO A 686 29.60 -1.01 23.40
CA PRO A 686 29.17 -2.28 22.81
C PRO A 686 27.72 -2.51 23.23
N GLY A 687 26.77 -2.18 22.35
CA GLY A 687 25.33 -2.19 22.62
C GLY A 687 24.61 -0.86 22.36
N ALA A 688 25.32 0.23 22.02
CA ALA A 688 24.68 1.46 21.59
C ALA A 688 24.07 1.26 20.19
N VAL A 689 22.74 1.35 20.12
CA VAL A 689 21.97 1.40 18.87
C VAL A 689 22.63 2.49 18.01
N GLY A 690 23.09 2.12 16.81
CA GLY A 690 23.61 3.11 15.86
C GLY A 690 22.60 4.24 15.66
N PRO A 691 23.03 5.42 15.17
CA PRO A 691 22.11 6.53 14.87
C PRO A 691 20.85 5.99 14.19
N GLU A 692 19.68 6.35 14.70
CA GLU A 692 18.43 6.06 14.04
C GLU A 692 18.52 6.61 12.62
N TYR A 693 18.67 5.70 11.65
CA TYR A 693 18.43 5.93 10.22
C TYR A 693 17.30 6.96 10.06
N HIS A 694 17.65 8.14 9.56
CA HIS A 694 16.71 9.18 9.19
C HIS A 694 16.66 9.31 7.65
N PRO A 695 15.96 8.43 6.94
CA PRO A 695 14.81 8.90 6.21
C PRO A 695 13.68 8.98 7.22
N THR A 696 13.16 10.18 7.45
CA THR A 696 11.75 10.30 7.85
C THR A 696 11.31 9.53 9.10
N ALA A 697 12.14 9.40 10.16
CA ALA A 697 11.67 8.89 11.46
C ALA A 697 10.52 9.73 12.07
N GLY A 698 10.30 10.97 11.59
CA GLY A 698 9.14 11.78 11.95
C GLY A 698 7.87 11.54 11.13
N VAL A 699 7.93 10.81 10.01
CA VAL A 699 6.79 10.66 9.05
C VAL A 699 6.33 9.21 8.94
N PHE A 700 7.23 8.23 9.04
CA PHE A 700 6.86 6.80 8.99
C PHE A 700 6.25 6.25 10.28
N ALA A 701 6.53 6.87 11.44
CA ALA A 701 5.79 6.61 12.67
C ALA A 701 4.34 7.12 12.59
N ALA A 702 4.02 7.94 11.57
CA ALA A 702 2.75 8.60 11.36
C ALA A 702 2.02 8.09 10.11
N ILE A 703 2.36 6.92 9.56
CA ILE A 703 1.40 6.16 8.75
C ILE A 703 0.43 5.52 9.75
N PRO A 704 -0.75 6.11 10.02
CA PRO A 704 -1.68 5.65 11.05
C PRO A 704 -2.46 4.39 10.62
N LEU A 705 -1.91 3.59 9.69
CA LEU A 705 -2.57 2.42 9.16
C LEU A 705 -2.30 1.21 10.06
N ASP A 706 -3.18 1.06 11.05
CA ASP A 706 -3.25 -0.16 11.85
C ASP A 706 -3.43 -1.39 10.94
N ASP A 707 -2.78 -2.51 11.29
CA ASP A 707 -2.90 -3.78 10.55
C ASP A 707 -4.24 -4.45 10.82
N ASP A 708 -4.93 -3.96 11.85
CA ASP A 708 -6.15 -4.47 12.36
C ASP A 708 -7.33 -3.57 11.95
N PRO A 709 -8.29 -4.12 11.18
CA PRO A 709 -9.46 -3.35 10.79
C PRO A 709 -10.30 -2.86 11.98
N TRP A 710 -10.27 -3.56 13.12
CA TRP A 710 -10.99 -3.16 14.34
C TRP A 710 -10.36 -1.93 15.01
N THR A 711 -9.03 -1.85 15.03
CA THR A 711 -8.32 -0.69 15.56
C THR A 711 -8.53 0.54 14.66
N ALA A 712 -8.52 0.37 13.33
CA ALA A 712 -8.86 1.43 12.38
C ALA A 712 -10.28 1.98 12.61
N LEU A 713 -11.25 1.10 12.90
CA LEU A 713 -12.61 1.51 13.26
C LEU A 713 -12.65 2.30 14.58
N ALA A 714 -11.90 1.89 15.60
CA ALA A 714 -11.78 2.61 16.87
C ALA A 714 -11.14 4.00 16.73
N GLN A 715 -10.18 4.17 15.81
CA GLN A 715 -9.63 5.50 15.52
C GLN A 715 -10.67 6.43 14.87
N ARG A 716 -11.51 5.89 13.97
CA ARG A 716 -12.59 6.65 13.31
C ARG A 716 -13.67 7.10 14.30
N GLU A 717 -13.98 6.29 15.31
CA GLU A 717 -14.82 6.69 16.43
C GLU A 717 -14.21 7.90 17.17
N ARG A 718 -12.92 7.87 17.50
CA ARG A 718 -12.22 8.98 18.17
C ARG A 718 -12.15 10.24 17.29
N ALA A 719 -12.15 10.07 15.97
CA ALA A 719 -12.21 11.17 15.01
C ALA A 719 -13.61 11.80 14.87
N GLY A 720 -14.62 11.32 15.62
CA GLY A 720 -15.95 11.92 15.69
C GLY A 720 -16.86 11.59 14.50
N ARG A 721 -16.66 10.42 13.85
CA ARG A 721 -17.54 9.97 12.76
C ARG A 721 -18.93 9.61 13.27
N GLY A 722 -19.94 9.80 12.43
CA GLY A 722 -21.34 9.58 12.80
C GLY A 722 -21.66 8.11 13.07
N ALA A 723 -22.59 7.85 14.00
CA ALA A 723 -22.95 6.48 14.40
C ALA A 723 -23.41 5.60 13.22
N GLU A 724 -24.06 6.19 12.21
CA GLU A 724 -24.48 5.45 11.02
C GLU A 724 -23.30 4.93 10.17
N GLU A 725 -22.23 5.72 10.06
CA GLU A 725 -21.02 5.34 9.33
C GLU A 725 -20.31 4.20 10.07
N LEU A 726 -20.17 4.34 11.40
CA LEU A 726 -19.57 3.32 12.28
C LEU A 726 -20.34 1.99 12.25
N ARG A 727 -21.68 2.03 12.18
CA ARG A 727 -22.52 0.83 12.01
C ARG A 727 -22.18 0.05 10.76
N ARG A 728 -22.12 0.73 9.60
CA ARG A 728 -21.81 0.08 8.33
C ARG A 728 -20.42 -0.55 8.35
N TYR A 729 -19.42 0.16 8.90
CA TYR A 729 -18.07 -0.38 9.05
C TYR A 729 -18.03 -1.61 9.96
N ALA A 730 -18.64 -1.54 11.15
CA ALA A 730 -18.66 -2.65 12.10
C ALA A 730 -19.35 -3.89 11.51
N ALA A 731 -20.50 -3.71 10.84
CA ALA A 731 -21.24 -4.80 10.21
C ALA A 731 -20.44 -5.47 9.07
N ALA A 732 -19.78 -4.68 8.21
CA ALA A 732 -18.95 -5.22 7.13
C ALA A 732 -17.77 -6.06 7.65
N LEU A 733 -17.12 -5.62 8.74
CA LEU A 733 -16.03 -6.38 9.37
C LEU A 733 -16.52 -7.72 9.96
N LEU A 734 -17.70 -7.72 10.61
CA LEU A 734 -18.29 -8.95 11.16
C LEU A 734 -18.69 -9.95 10.07
N MET A 735 -19.21 -9.48 8.94
CA MET A 735 -19.63 -10.33 7.83
C MET A 735 -18.43 -10.90 7.06
N GLY A 736 -17.34 -10.14 6.95
CA GLY A 736 -16.09 -10.59 6.30
C GLY A 736 -15.33 -11.66 7.09
N ASP A 737 -15.41 -11.66 8.42
CA ASP A 737 -14.79 -12.69 9.28
C ASP A 737 -15.50 -14.06 9.17
N GLY A 738 -16.75 -14.10 8.67
CA GLY A 738 -17.58 -15.31 8.61
C GLY A 738 -17.23 -16.32 7.51
N GLU A 739 -16.56 -15.91 6.42
CA GLU A 739 -16.21 -16.80 5.30
C GLU A 739 -15.09 -17.80 5.64
N GLY A 740 -14.37 -17.63 6.76
CA GLY A 740 -13.35 -18.55 7.24
C GLY A 740 -13.83 -19.65 8.19
N THR A 741 -15.05 -19.55 8.74
CA THR A 741 -15.47 -20.36 9.90
C THR A 741 -16.79 -21.13 9.73
N ALA A 742 -17.52 -20.93 8.63
CA ALA A 742 -18.85 -21.53 8.41
C ALA A 742 -18.85 -22.96 7.83
N GLY A 743 -17.74 -23.69 7.91
CA GLY A 743 -17.60 -25.07 7.42
C GLY A 743 -17.66 -26.14 8.50
N ARG A 744 -18.40 -25.94 9.61
CA ARG A 744 -18.47 -26.95 10.68
C ARG A 744 -19.65 -26.79 11.64
N ALA A 745 -20.88 -26.86 11.14
CA ALA A 745 -22.04 -27.25 11.96
C ALA A 745 -23.23 -27.57 11.05
N GLY A 746 -23.57 -28.85 10.92
CA GLY A 746 -24.77 -29.26 10.20
C GLY A 746 -24.77 -30.74 9.83
N ASP A 747 -24.80 -31.63 10.83
CA ASP A 747 -25.63 -32.83 10.67
C ASP A 747 -26.02 -33.41 12.04
N THR A 748 -27.24 -33.11 12.47
CA THR A 748 -27.95 -33.90 13.46
C THR A 748 -29.39 -34.07 13.00
N GLY A 749 -29.75 -35.30 12.63
CA GLY A 749 -31.14 -35.74 12.57
C GLY A 749 -31.34 -37.08 11.85
N GLY A 750 -31.53 -38.17 12.60
CA GLY A 750 -32.26 -39.33 12.08
C GLY A 750 -31.90 -40.71 12.63
N ALA A 751 -32.51 -41.05 13.77
CA ALA A 751 -32.59 -42.35 14.43
C ALA A 751 -32.67 -43.64 13.58
N HIS A 752 -31.97 -44.70 14.02
CA HIS A 752 -32.57 -46.03 14.24
C HIS A 752 -31.65 -46.99 15.04
N GLY A 753 -32.11 -47.43 16.22
CA GLY A 753 -32.18 -48.84 16.65
C GLY A 753 -30.95 -49.57 17.21
N ALA A 754 -31.05 -50.01 18.48
CA ALA A 754 -30.48 -51.22 19.10
C ALA A 754 -28.93 -51.35 19.18
N GLU A 755 -28.26 -51.92 20.17
CA GLU A 755 -28.59 -52.73 21.36
C GLU A 755 -27.32 -52.76 22.26
N GLU A 756 -27.51 -53.07 23.54
CA GLU A 756 -26.63 -53.81 24.47
C GLU A 756 -25.17 -53.42 24.85
N ARG A 757 -25.05 -53.07 26.15
CA ARG A 757 -24.26 -53.73 27.23
C ARG A 757 -22.73 -53.56 27.35
N SER A 758 -22.36 -53.38 28.64
CA SER A 758 -21.16 -53.90 29.35
C SER A 758 -19.93 -52.98 29.34
N ARG A 759 -19.64 -52.24 30.42
CA ARG A 759 -19.01 -52.60 31.72
C ARG A 759 -17.47 -52.62 31.70
N ASP A 760 -16.94 -52.12 32.82
CA ASP A 760 -15.57 -52.18 33.38
C ASP A 760 -14.51 -51.28 32.71
N GLY A 761 -13.63 -50.58 33.42
CA GLY A 761 -13.33 -50.43 34.84
C GLY A 761 -12.15 -49.43 34.93
N SER A 762 -12.26 -48.39 35.75
CA SER A 762 -11.52 -48.22 37.01
C SER A 762 -9.99 -48.10 36.92
N ALA A 763 -9.54 -46.88 37.23
CA ALA A 763 -8.46 -46.51 38.18
C ALA A 763 -6.98 -46.66 37.78
N GLY A 764 -6.23 -45.60 38.11
CA GLY A 764 -4.77 -45.62 38.21
C GLY A 764 -4.16 -44.22 38.42
N ASP A 765 -4.39 -43.62 39.59
CA ASP A 765 -3.61 -42.48 40.11
C ASP A 765 -2.13 -42.86 40.38
N GLY A 766 -1.22 -41.88 40.27
CA GLY A 766 0.18 -42.03 40.71
C GLY A 766 1.07 -40.82 40.45
N GLU A 767 1.00 -39.82 41.33
CA GLU A 767 2.07 -38.83 41.65
C GLU A 767 3.11 -39.45 42.64
N PRO A 768 4.22 -38.80 43.10
CA PRO A 768 5.13 -37.76 42.56
C PRO A 768 6.66 -37.99 42.90
N GLU A 769 7.50 -36.96 42.63
CA GLU A 769 8.89 -36.68 43.12
C GLU A 769 10.08 -37.48 42.51
N GLY A 770 11.13 -36.86 41.93
CA GLY A 770 12.13 -35.96 42.53
C GLY A 770 13.37 -35.73 41.61
N PRO A 771 14.46 -35.10 42.06
CA PRO A 771 15.08 -33.92 41.40
C PRO A 771 16.51 -34.09 40.83
N GLY A 772 16.95 -33.11 40.01
CA GLY A 772 18.35 -32.69 39.91
C GLY A 772 18.98 -32.65 38.51
N GLY A 773 19.74 -31.58 38.23
CA GLY A 773 20.81 -31.58 37.21
C GLY A 773 20.76 -30.43 36.21
N ALA A 774 21.56 -29.39 36.47
CA ALA A 774 21.83 -28.26 35.58
C ALA A 774 22.74 -28.64 34.41
N GLU A 775 22.54 -28.02 33.23
CA GLU A 775 23.60 -27.43 32.38
C GLU A 775 23.00 -26.72 31.16
N ASP A 776 23.31 -25.42 31.08
CA ASP A 776 23.85 -24.70 29.92
C ASP A 776 23.23 -24.90 28.52
N ARG A 777 22.65 -23.82 27.95
CA ARG A 777 22.78 -23.42 26.52
C ARG A 777 21.98 -22.16 26.19
N GLY A 778 22.69 -21.15 25.68
CA GLY A 778 22.34 -20.48 24.43
C GLY A 778 21.23 -19.44 24.48
N THR A 779 21.63 -18.18 24.72
CA THR A 779 20.91 -16.99 24.28
C THR A 779 20.58 -17.05 22.79
N GLY A 780 19.33 -17.34 22.46
CA GLY A 780 18.79 -17.28 21.11
C GLY A 780 18.59 -15.84 20.62
N PRO A 781 18.55 -15.61 19.30
CA PRO A 781 18.32 -14.30 18.71
C PRO A 781 16.86 -13.85 18.96
N HIS A 782 16.71 -12.55 19.19
CA HIS A 782 15.45 -11.87 19.47
C HIS A 782 14.30 -12.35 18.56
N ARG A 783 13.28 -12.94 19.20
CA ARG A 783 11.95 -13.15 18.61
C ARG A 783 11.39 -11.79 18.19
N PRO A 784 10.89 -11.61 16.96
CA PRO A 784 10.03 -10.47 16.62
C PRO A 784 8.78 -10.55 17.50
N ALA A 785 8.28 -9.40 17.95
CA ALA A 785 7.14 -9.27 18.83
C ALA A 785 6.01 -10.21 18.39
N ALA A 786 5.68 -11.17 19.25
CA ALA A 786 4.51 -12.02 19.05
C ALA A 786 3.29 -11.10 18.94
N HIS A 787 2.63 -11.12 17.77
CA HIS A 787 1.25 -10.69 17.63
C HIS A 787 0.47 -11.21 18.85
N ARG A 788 -0.21 -10.31 19.57
CA ARG A 788 -1.07 -10.66 20.71
C ARG A 788 -2.47 -10.97 20.15
N PRO A 789 -2.82 -12.23 19.84
CA PRO A 789 -4.15 -12.59 19.31
C PRO A 789 -5.32 -12.19 20.24
N GLY A 790 -5.06 -11.82 21.49
CA GLY A 790 -6.09 -11.41 22.46
C GLY A 790 -6.68 -10.01 22.25
N LEU A 791 -6.05 -9.11 21.48
CA LEU A 791 -6.59 -7.76 21.25
C LEU A 791 -7.73 -7.77 20.22
N HIS A 792 -7.60 -8.53 19.12
CA HIS A 792 -8.63 -8.63 18.07
C HIS A 792 -9.99 -9.11 18.61
N LEU A 793 -9.99 -10.09 19.53
CA LEU A 793 -11.22 -10.60 20.14
C LEU A 793 -11.89 -9.56 21.04
N ALA A 794 -11.12 -8.73 21.74
CA ALA A 794 -11.66 -7.72 22.65
C ALA A 794 -12.32 -6.55 21.91
N ASP A 795 -11.71 -6.09 20.80
CA ASP A 795 -12.27 -5.01 19.99
C ASP A 795 -13.45 -5.49 19.13
N SER A 796 -13.38 -6.69 18.56
CA SER A 796 -14.53 -7.32 17.89
C SER A 796 -15.72 -7.48 18.86
N ASP A 797 -15.47 -7.91 20.10
CA ASP A 797 -16.52 -8.03 21.13
C ASP A 797 -17.14 -6.68 21.51
N ARG A 798 -16.31 -5.64 21.60
CA ARG A 798 -16.75 -4.29 21.90
C ARG A 798 -17.71 -3.79 20.83
N TRP A 799 -17.34 -3.91 19.56
CA TRP A 799 -18.14 -3.44 18.42
C TRP A 799 -19.40 -4.30 18.20
N SER A 800 -19.31 -5.60 18.42
CA SER A 800 -20.47 -6.51 18.40
C SER A 800 -21.51 -6.12 19.45
N ARG A 801 -21.05 -5.82 20.68
CA ARG A 801 -21.94 -5.35 21.76
C ARG A 801 -22.55 -4.00 21.43
N TRP A 802 -21.74 -3.07 20.91
CA TRP A 802 -22.21 -1.73 20.53
C TRP A 802 -23.29 -1.78 19.45
N LEU A 803 -23.15 -2.63 18.42
CA LEU A 803 -24.16 -2.81 17.37
C LEU A 803 -25.50 -3.32 17.93
N LEU A 804 -25.45 -4.31 18.82
CA LEU A 804 -26.65 -4.83 19.49
C LEU A 804 -27.31 -3.74 20.35
N GLU A 805 -26.55 -3.06 21.21
CA GLU A 805 -27.08 -1.98 22.06
C GLU A 805 -27.69 -0.83 21.22
N ASP A 806 -27.04 -0.45 20.12
CA ASP A 806 -27.54 0.59 19.22
C ASP A 806 -28.84 0.17 18.50
N ALA A 807 -28.95 -1.08 18.04
CA ALA A 807 -30.19 -1.60 17.45
C ALA A 807 -31.36 -1.54 18.45
N TRP A 808 -31.13 -1.94 19.70
CA TRP A 808 -32.13 -1.86 20.78
C TRP A 808 -32.52 -0.41 21.10
N ARG A 809 -31.56 0.51 21.18
CA ARG A 809 -31.82 1.94 21.44
C ARG A 809 -32.67 2.60 20.34
N ARG A 810 -32.52 2.15 19.09
CA ARG A 810 -33.30 2.64 17.94
C ARG A 810 -34.67 1.97 17.77
N GLY A 811 -34.98 0.93 18.54
CA GLY A 811 -36.17 0.12 18.33
C GLY A 811 -36.13 -0.75 17.07
N ALA A 812 -34.94 -1.02 16.53
CA ALA A 812 -34.72 -1.94 15.40
C ALA A 812 -34.56 -3.38 15.92
N PHE A 813 -35.65 -3.93 16.47
CA PHE A 813 -35.66 -5.24 17.11
C PHE A 813 -35.44 -6.39 16.11
N MET A 814 -35.82 -6.22 14.84
CA MET A 814 -35.51 -7.14 13.75
C MET A 814 -34.01 -7.22 13.48
N GLU A 815 -33.35 -6.06 13.42
CA GLU A 815 -31.89 -5.98 13.28
C GLU A 815 -31.20 -6.67 14.47
N ALA A 816 -31.66 -6.40 15.69
CA ALA A 816 -31.14 -7.06 16.88
C ALA A 816 -31.37 -8.58 16.86
N TYR A 817 -32.55 -9.05 16.44
CA TYR A 817 -32.87 -10.48 16.32
C TYR A 817 -31.98 -11.19 15.31
N LEU A 818 -31.67 -10.56 14.17
CA LEU A 818 -30.77 -11.12 13.15
C LEU A 818 -29.31 -11.12 13.59
N LEU A 819 -28.88 -10.09 14.32
CA LEU A 819 -27.51 -9.99 14.84
C LEU A 819 -27.24 -10.95 16.00
N THR A 820 -28.25 -11.26 16.81
CA THR A 820 -28.06 -12.06 18.04
C THR A 820 -27.50 -13.45 17.78
N PRO A 821 -27.98 -14.26 16.81
CA PRO A 821 -27.36 -15.56 16.47
C PRO A 821 -25.94 -15.45 15.89
N LEU A 822 -25.64 -14.37 15.15
CA LEU A 822 -24.33 -14.15 14.56
C LEU A 822 -23.26 -13.77 15.60
N LEU A 823 -23.71 -13.17 16.71
CA LEU A 823 -22.84 -12.63 17.77
C LEU A 823 -22.97 -13.40 19.10
N GLY A 824 -23.95 -14.29 19.20
CA GLY A 824 -24.46 -14.84 20.46
C GLY A 824 -24.00 -16.26 20.75
N GLY A 825 -22.90 -16.36 21.50
CA GLY A 825 -22.48 -17.61 22.17
C GLY A 825 -21.73 -17.37 23.49
N ARG A 826 -21.74 -16.13 24.01
CA ARG A 826 -20.88 -15.73 25.14
C ARG A 826 -21.70 -15.35 26.37
N PRO A 827 -21.19 -15.60 27.60
CA PRO A 827 -21.89 -15.29 28.84
C PRO A 827 -22.21 -13.79 28.95
N GLY A 828 -23.48 -13.44 29.14
CA GLY A 828 -23.95 -12.03 29.24
C GLY A 828 -24.38 -11.38 27.92
N ALA A 829 -24.33 -12.10 26.79
CA ALA A 829 -24.94 -11.64 25.54
C ALA A 829 -26.48 -11.67 25.64
N LEU A 830 -27.14 -10.78 24.89
CA LEU A 830 -28.60 -10.78 24.74
C LEU A 830 -29.06 -12.11 24.15
N SER A 831 -30.13 -12.69 24.68
CA SER A 831 -30.63 -13.97 24.18
C SER A 831 -31.46 -13.76 22.91
N VAL A 832 -31.43 -14.75 22.01
CA VAL A 832 -32.21 -14.73 20.76
C VAL A 832 -33.70 -14.64 21.09
N GLU A 833 -34.12 -15.31 22.16
CA GLU A 833 -35.48 -15.36 22.68
C GLU A 833 -35.95 -13.99 23.18
N LEU A 834 -35.06 -13.21 23.81
CA LEU A 834 -35.36 -11.86 24.26
C LEU A 834 -35.56 -10.89 23.10
N ALA A 835 -34.71 -10.98 22.05
CA ALA A 835 -34.89 -10.19 20.84
C ALA A 835 -36.17 -10.60 20.07
N ALA A 836 -36.44 -11.91 19.96
CA ALA A 836 -37.64 -12.44 19.35
C ALA A 836 -38.92 -12.01 20.06
N ALA A 837 -38.89 -11.93 21.39
CA ALA A 837 -40.00 -11.45 22.20
C ALA A 837 -40.31 -9.95 21.99
N ALA A 838 -39.32 -9.15 21.58
CA ALA A 838 -39.49 -7.73 21.27
C ALA A 838 -39.99 -7.47 19.83
N LEU A 839 -39.83 -8.43 18.90
CA LEU A 839 -40.20 -8.26 17.48
C LEU A 839 -41.62 -7.74 17.22
N PRO A 840 -42.67 -8.20 17.94
CA PRO A 840 -44.04 -7.70 17.72
C PRO A 840 -44.19 -6.18 17.90
N LEU A 841 -43.24 -5.49 18.52
CA LEU A 841 -43.24 -4.04 18.65
C LEU A 841 -42.87 -3.32 17.35
N GLU A 842 -42.17 -4.00 16.45
CA GLU A 842 -41.77 -3.49 15.14
C GLU A 842 -42.58 -4.17 14.01
N HIS A 843 -42.69 -5.49 14.07
CA HIS A 843 -43.30 -6.34 13.04
C HIS A 843 -44.12 -7.47 13.64
N GLY A 844 -45.35 -7.64 13.18
CA GLY A 844 -46.22 -8.75 13.55
C GLY A 844 -47.39 -8.93 12.57
N PRO A 845 -48.27 -9.92 12.81
CA PRO A 845 -48.21 -10.87 13.92
C PRO A 845 -47.08 -11.90 13.73
N PHE A 846 -46.35 -12.20 14.81
CA PHE A 846 -45.19 -13.09 14.80
C PHE A 846 -45.55 -14.55 15.11
N GLY A 847 -46.74 -14.80 15.66
CA GLY A 847 -47.29 -16.15 15.77
C GLY A 847 -46.53 -17.06 16.75
N GLU A 848 -46.40 -18.34 16.42
CA GLU A 848 -45.85 -19.39 17.31
C GLU A 848 -44.43 -19.08 17.82
N GLN A 849 -43.62 -18.36 17.04
CA GLN A 849 -42.26 -18.01 17.44
C GLN A 849 -42.23 -17.09 18.68
N LEU A 850 -43.20 -16.19 18.82
CA LEU A 850 -43.38 -15.38 20.03
C LEU A 850 -43.70 -16.27 21.24
N PHE A 851 -44.56 -17.28 21.05
CA PHE A 851 -44.95 -18.20 22.09
C PHE A 851 -43.77 -19.02 22.61
N PHE A 852 -42.98 -19.62 21.71
CA PHE A 852 -41.79 -20.38 22.11
C PHE A 852 -40.72 -19.50 22.77
N SER A 853 -40.54 -18.27 22.29
CA SER A 853 -39.59 -17.33 22.89
C SER A 853 -40.02 -16.91 24.30
N ALA A 854 -41.32 -16.65 24.51
CA ALA A 854 -41.85 -16.34 25.82
C ALA A 854 -41.78 -17.53 26.80
N LEU A 855 -41.98 -18.76 26.32
CA LEU A 855 -41.77 -19.98 27.11
C LEU A 855 -40.30 -20.13 27.56
N ALA A 856 -39.36 -19.88 26.65
CA ALA A 856 -37.94 -19.95 26.99
C ALA A 856 -37.51 -18.88 28.01
N LEU A 857 -38.21 -17.74 28.06
CA LEU A 857 -37.99 -16.66 29.02
C LEU A 857 -38.70 -16.88 30.37
N GLU A 858 -39.40 -18.00 30.59
CA GLU A 858 -40.16 -18.25 31.83
C GLU A 858 -39.30 -18.20 33.10
N ALA A 859 -38.06 -18.72 33.01
CA ALA A 859 -37.09 -18.71 34.10
C ALA A 859 -36.20 -17.46 34.10
N ALA A 860 -36.43 -16.50 33.20
CA ALA A 860 -35.61 -15.31 33.06
C ALA A 860 -35.92 -14.25 34.14
N PRO A 861 -35.01 -13.29 34.37
CA PRO A 861 -35.27 -12.17 35.26
C PRO A 861 -36.57 -11.41 34.92
N PRO A 862 -37.25 -10.79 35.90
CA PRO A 862 -38.51 -10.08 35.69
C PRO A 862 -38.45 -9.04 34.56
N GLU A 863 -37.29 -8.41 34.37
CA GLU A 863 -37.07 -7.39 33.34
C GLU A 863 -37.23 -7.98 31.93
N GLN A 864 -36.70 -9.18 31.70
CA GLN A 864 -36.81 -9.90 30.42
C GLN A 864 -38.21 -10.46 30.19
N ARG A 865 -38.85 -10.98 31.24
CA ARG A 865 -40.26 -11.41 31.18
C ARG A 865 -41.20 -10.25 30.88
N THR A 866 -40.87 -9.04 31.32
CA THR A 866 -41.62 -7.81 31.00
C THR A 866 -41.53 -7.47 29.51
N VAL A 867 -40.40 -7.73 28.84
CA VAL A 867 -40.27 -7.61 27.37
C VAL A 867 -41.21 -8.58 26.65
N ALA A 868 -41.29 -9.84 27.09
CA ALA A 868 -42.22 -10.82 26.53
C ALA A 868 -43.70 -10.42 26.75
N LEU A 869 -44.01 -9.82 27.90
CA LEU A 869 -45.32 -9.25 28.18
C LEU A 869 -45.63 -8.07 27.24
N ALA A 870 -44.68 -7.16 27.03
CA ALA A 870 -44.84 -6.04 26.09
C ALA A 870 -45.03 -6.53 24.64
N GLY A 871 -44.24 -7.51 24.20
CA GLY A 871 -44.39 -8.15 22.89
C GLY A 871 -45.73 -8.86 22.72
N ALA A 872 -46.23 -9.53 23.74
CA ALA A 872 -47.55 -10.17 23.71
C ALA A 872 -48.70 -9.16 23.64
N VAL A 873 -48.59 -8.02 24.33
CA VAL A 873 -49.54 -6.91 24.19
C VAL A 873 -49.47 -6.31 22.78
N ALA A 874 -48.28 -6.14 22.23
CA ALA A 874 -48.08 -5.63 20.88
C ALA A 874 -48.67 -6.56 19.80
N GLU A 875 -48.42 -7.87 19.91
CA GLU A 875 -48.98 -8.90 19.04
C GLU A 875 -50.51 -8.81 18.97
N MET A 876 -51.18 -8.69 20.12
CA MET A 876 -52.64 -8.58 20.17
C MET A 876 -53.16 -7.22 19.67
N LEU A 877 -52.61 -6.13 20.21
CA LEU A 877 -53.23 -4.80 20.06
C LEU A 877 -52.71 -4.02 18.85
N LEU A 878 -51.47 -4.23 18.41
CA LEU A 878 -50.93 -3.59 17.21
C LEU A 878 -51.25 -4.41 15.95
N HIS A 879 -51.16 -5.74 16.05
CA HIS A 879 -51.21 -6.63 14.87
C HIS A 879 -52.42 -7.56 14.81
N GLY A 880 -53.18 -7.70 15.89
CA GLY A 880 -54.37 -8.55 15.93
C GLY A 880 -54.10 -10.06 16.08
N GLY A 881 -52.90 -10.45 16.50
CA GLY A 881 -52.49 -11.84 16.65
C GLY A 881 -53.01 -12.49 17.93
N ASP A 882 -53.68 -13.64 17.81
CA ASP A 882 -54.22 -14.39 18.96
C ASP A 882 -53.12 -15.02 19.83
N THR A 883 -51.90 -15.20 19.31
CA THR A 883 -50.80 -15.81 20.05
C THR A 883 -50.38 -14.99 21.28
N GLY A 884 -50.49 -13.65 21.22
CA GLY A 884 -50.23 -12.80 22.37
C GLY A 884 -51.15 -13.12 23.56
N ARG A 885 -52.40 -13.55 23.31
CA ARG A 885 -53.32 -13.99 24.36
C ARG A 885 -52.84 -15.26 25.05
N LEU A 886 -52.30 -16.21 24.29
CA LEU A 886 -51.72 -17.45 24.82
C LEU A 886 -50.48 -17.16 25.67
N VAL A 887 -49.61 -16.26 25.21
CA VAL A 887 -48.42 -15.83 25.95
C VAL A 887 -48.79 -15.13 27.25
N LEU A 888 -49.74 -14.19 27.22
CA LEU A 888 -50.20 -13.51 28.43
C LEU A 888 -50.82 -14.47 29.44
N ARG A 889 -51.61 -15.45 28.98
CA ARG A 889 -52.15 -16.48 29.87
C ARG A 889 -51.04 -17.25 30.58
N HIS A 890 -49.96 -17.57 29.86
CA HIS A 890 -48.80 -18.27 30.41
C HIS A 890 -48.01 -17.41 31.40
N LEU A 891 -47.69 -16.16 31.04
CA LEU A 891 -46.84 -15.28 31.86
C LEU A 891 -47.55 -14.70 33.09
N MET A 892 -48.89 -14.68 33.13
CA MET A 892 -49.66 -14.04 34.20
C MET A 892 -50.21 -15.03 35.25
N GLU A 893 -50.00 -16.34 35.06
CA GLU A 893 -50.46 -17.39 35.97
C GLU A 893 -49.26 -18.12 36.60
N GLY A 894 -49.33 -18.43 37.90
CA GLY A 894 -48.31 -19.23 38.58
C GLY A 894 -46.99 -18.51 38.88
N ALA A 895 -45.89 -19.27 38.97
CA ALA A 895 -44.54 -18.75 39.22
C ALA A 895 -44.04 -17.69 38.19
N PRO A 896 -44.42 -17.76 36.89
CA PRO A 896 -44.03 -16.76 35.88
C PRO A 896 -44.54 -15.33 36.15
N ALA A 897 -45.58 -15.16 36.96
CA ALA A 897 -46.09 -13.84 37.34
C ALA A 897 -45.31 -13.21 38.50
N GLU A 898 -44.50 -13.99 39.21
CA GLU A 898 -43.78 -13.54 40.40
C GLU A 898 -42.65 -12.57 40.03
N GLY A 899 -42.69 -11.37 40.61
CA GLY A 899 -41.70 -10.30 40.41
C GLY A 899 -41.97 -9.37 39.23
N LEU A 900 -43.00 -9.59 38.41
CA LEU A 900 -43.34 -8.68 37.32
C LEU A 900 -43.89 -7.33 37.83
N PRO A 901 -43.57 -6.19 37.17
CA PRO A 901 -44.08 -4.89 37.58
C PRO A 901 -45.61 -4.83 37.56
N THR A 902 -46.20 -4.21 38.59
CA THR A 902 -47.65 -4.28 38.80
C THR A 902 -48.43 -3.52 37.72
N ALA A 903 -47.96 -2.35 37.28
CA ALA A 903 -48.67 -1.59 36.25
C ALA A 903 -48.65 -2.34 34.90
N TRP A 904 -47.56 -3.03 34.59
CA TRP A 904 -47.44 -3.88 33.39
C TRP A 904 -48.37 -5.10 33.42
N LEU A 905 -48.53 -5.75 34.57
CA LEU A 905 -49.50 -6.82 34.74
C LEU A 905 -50.95 -6.32 34.57
N GLU A 906 -51.29 -5.16 35.11
CA GLU A 906 -52.62 -4.57 34.91
C GLU A 906 -52.86 -4.16 33.45
N LEU A 907 -51.84 -3.58 32.79
CA LEU A 907 -51.90 -3.26 31.37
C LEU A 907 -52.15 -4.52 30.52
N ALA A 908 -51.46 -5.62 30.81
CA ALA A 908 -51.67 -6.90 30.13
C ALA A 908 -53.08 -7.47 30.35
N ARG A 909 -53.64 -7.38 31.56
CA ARG A 909 -55.04 -7.78 31.83
C ARG A 909 -56.02 -6.93 31.04
N ALA A 910 -55.83 -5.61 31.03
CA ALA A 910 -56.68 -4.68 30.31
C ALA A 910 -56.59 -4.90 28.78
N ALA A 911 -55.38 -5.14 28.26
CA ALA A 911 -55.13 -5.47 26.85
C ALA A 911 -55.82 -6.76 26.44
N ARG A 912 -55.69 -7.82 27.25
CA ARG A 912 -56.35 -9.12 27.01
C ARG A 912 -57.87 -8.98 26.99
N ALA A 913 -58.44 -8.29 27.98
CA ALA A 913 -59.88 -8.06 28.06
C ALA A 913 -60.40 -7.23 26.86
N CYS A 914 -59.62 -6.24 26.41
CA CYS A 914 -59.94 -5.46 25.22
C CYS A 914 -59.95 -6.34 23.96
N PHE A 915 -58.92 -7.15 23.77
CA PHE A 915 -58.78 -8.03 22.62
C PHE A 915 -59.83 -9.16 22.60
N GLU A 916 -60.16 -9.76 23.75
CA GLU A 916 -61.22 -10.78 23.84
C GLU A 916 -62.60 -10.23 23.47
N ALA A 917 -62.88 -8.97 23.84
CA ALA A 917 -64.13 -8.30 23.48
C ALA A 917 -64.18 -7.85 22.01
N ALA A 918 -63.01 -7.56 21.41
CA ALA A 918 -62.86 -7.12 20.03
C ALA A 918 -61.51 -7.62 19.44
N PRO A 919 -61.47 -8.85 18.86
CA PRO A 919 -60.23 -9.49 18.40
C PRO A 919 -59.78 -8.90 17.06
N ALA A 920 -59.32 -7.67 17.10
CA ALA A 920 -58.81 -6.90 15.98
C ALA A 920 -57.73 -5.92 16.48
N PRO A 921 -56.77 -5.53 15.62
CA PRO A 921 -55.80 -4.50 15.99
C PRO A 921 -56.51 -3.19 16.34
N LEU A 922 -55.91 -2.41 17.23
CA LEU A 922 -56.36 -1.07 17.54
C LEU A 922 -56.21 -0.19 16.27
N PRO A 923 -57.16 0.72 16.00
CA PRO A 923 -57.06 1.64 14.86
C PRO A 923 -56.06 2.78 15.18
N LEU A 924 -54.83 2.44 15.55
CA LEU A 924 -53.81 3.39 16.03
C LEU A 924 -53.45 4.40 14.95
N ARG A 925 -53.38 3.97 13.69
CA ARG A 925 -53.16 4.90 12.57
C ARG A 925 -54.23 6.00 12.52
N ASP A 926 -55.50 5.65 12.64
CA ASP A 926 -56.59 6.64 12.63
C ASP A 926 -56.54 7.53 13.87
N VAL A 927 -56.16 6.96 15.03
CA VAL A 927 -55.99 7.67 16.29
C VAL A 927 -54.80 8.65 16.24
N ASP A 928 -53.68 8.25 15.66
CA ASP A 928 -52.47 9.06 15.50
C ASP A 928 -52.69 10.17 14.48
N GLU A 929 -53.32 9.86 13.33
CA GLU A 929 -53.69 10.85 12.32
C GLU A 929 -54.65 11.90 12.90
N TRP A 930 -55.64 11.47 13.69
CA TRP A 930 -56.54 12.34 14.44
C TRP A 930 -55.81 13.18 15.50
N ALA A 931 -54.98 12.57 16.34
CA ALA A 931 -54.25 13.26 17.41
C ALA A 931 -53.25 14.27 16.85
N ALA A 932 -52.54 13.92 15.78
CA ALA A 932 -51.67 14.83 15.05
C ALA A 932 -52.48 15.96 14.38
N GLY A 933 -53.71 15.67 13.92
CA GLY A 933 -54.66 16.68 13.45
C GLY A 933 -55.06 17.69 14.53
N GLN A 934 -55.40 17.20 15.72
CA GLN A 934 -55.73 18.04 16.88
C GLN A 934 -54.56 18.90 17.32
N GLU A 935 -53.34 18.34 17.34
CA GLU A 935 -52.14 19.10 17.70
C GLU A 935 -51.78 20.15 16.64
N ARG A 936 -51.91 19.82 15.35
CA ARG A 936 -51.77 20.80 14.26
C ARG A 936 -52.79 21.93 14.37
N SER A 937 -54.03 21.60 14.73
CA SER A 937 -55.10 22.57 14.95
C SER A 937 -54.77 23.50 16.13
N ALA A 938 -54.42 22.94 17.30
CA ALA A 938 -54.04 23.70 18.48
C ALA A 938 -52.82 24.62 18.25
N ARG A 939 -51.79 24.12 17.55
CA ARG A 939 -50.62 24.94 17.17
C ARG A 939 -50.99 26.06 16.18
N THR A 940 -52.01 25.84 15.35
CA THR A 940 -52.51 26.86 14.41
C THR A 940 -53.32 27.92 15.16
N ASP A 941 -54.18 27.52 16.08
CA ASP A 941 -54.91 28.42 16.99
C ASP A 941 -53.92 29.27 17.84
N GLU A 942 -52.88 28.66 18.44
CA GLU A 942 -51.84 29.39 19.19
C GLU A 942 -51.08 30.42 18.32
N ARG A 943 -50.86 30.11 17.04
CA ARG A 943 -50.22 31.05 16.10
C ARG A 943 -51.14 32.18 15.70
N TRP A 944 -52.45 31.92 15.56
CA TRP A 944 -53.45 32.97 15.37
C TRP A 944 -53.49 33.91 16.59
N ASP A 945 -53.52 33.35 17.81
CA ASP A 945 -53.49 34.14 19.06
C ASP A 945 -52.21 34.98 19.17
N ARG A 946 -51.06 34.40 18.82
CA ARG A 946 -49.78 35.12 18.81
C ARG A 946 -49.76 36.24 17.78
N LEU A 947 -50.24 35.98 16.56
CA LEU A 947 -50.31 37.00 15.51
C LEU A 947 -51.23 38.15 15.93
N ALA A 948 -52.38 37.85 16.55
CA ALA A 948 -53.28 38.87 17.09
C ALA A 948 -52.57 39.75 18.14
N ALA A 949 -51.86 39.13 19.09
CA ALA A 949 -51.11 39.84 20.12
C ALA A 949 -49.98 40.71 19.52
N GLU A 950 -49.20 40.18 18.57
CA GLU A 950 -48.11 40.93 17.94
C GLU A 950 -48.61 42.14 17.12
N VAL A 951 -49.75 42.00 16.44
CA VAL A 951 -50.37 43.10 15.69
C VAL A 951 -50.96 44.15 16.63
N ASP A 952 -51.55 43.73 17.75
CA ASP A 952 -52.05 44.64 18.80
C ASP A 952 -50.92 45.42 19.48
N ASP A 953 -49.80 44.76 19.81
CA ASP A 953 -48.60 45.40 20.34
C ASP A 953 -48.01 46.39 19.32
N PHE A 954 -48.02 46.01 18.04
CA PHE A 954 -47.56 46.89 16.97
C PHE A 954 -48.40 48.16 16.84
N GLU A 955 -49.72 48.09 17.05
CA GLU A 955 -50.59 49.28 17.08
C GLU A 955 -50.24 50.25 18.22
N GLN A 956 -49.83 49.71 19.37
CA GLN A 956 -49.41 50.50 20.52
C GLN A 956 -48.05 51.19 20.27
N ALA A 957 -47.25 50.68 19.33
CA ALA A 957 -45.98 51.27 18.94
C ALA A 957 -46.11 52.63 18.23
N LYS A 958 -47.33 53.15 18.01
CA LYS A 958 -47.57 54.53 17.53
C LYS A 958 -46.78 55.62 18.27
N ASN A 959 -46.45 55.39 19.54
CA ASN A 959 -45.69 56.32 20.38
C ASN A 959 -44.17 56.32 20.10
N HIS A 960 -43.66 55.34 19.35
CA HIS A 960 -42.24 55.23 19.00
C HIS A 960 -41.84 56.14 17.83
N PHE A 961 -42.80 56.68 17.08
CA PHE A 961 -42.52 57.66 16.04
C PHE A 961 -42.30 59.04 16.67
N SER A 962 -41.08 59.56 16.54
CA SER A 962 -40.67 60.87 17.04
C SER A 962 -41.28 62.06 16.27
N PHE A 963 -42.06 61.82 15.22
CA PHE A 963 -42.65 62.88 14.40
C PHE A 963 -44.04 62.51 13.85
N THR A 964 -44.82 63.55 13.54
CA THR A 964 -46.27 63.48 13.32
C THR A 964 -46.69 62.72 12.07
N ASP A 965 -45.92 62.80 10.99
CA ASP A 965 -46.28 62.17 9.71
C ASP A 965 -46.15 60.63 9.77
N GLY A 966 -45.16 60.10 10.51
CA GLY A 966 -45.05 58.67 10.80
C GLY A 966 -46.22 58.13 11.62
N GLN A 967 -46.68 58.91 12.61
CA GLN A 967 -47.87 58.54 13.41
C GLN A 967 -49.16 58.54 12.57
N LYS A 968 -49.29 59.47 11.61
CA LYS A 968 -50.44 59.52 10.69
C LYS A 968 -50.48 58.32 9.76
N LEU A 969 -49.33 57.96 9.17
CA LEU A 969 -49.21 56.78 8.30
C LEU A 969 -49.48 55.48 9.08
N HIS A 970 -48.91 55.33 10.28
CA HIS A 970 -49.13 54.17 11.13
C HIS A 970 -50.62 54.02 11.51
N ARG A 971 -51.30 55.10 11.91
CA ARG A 971 -52.75 55.06 12.19
C ARG A 971 -53.58 54.68 10.97
N ALA A 972 -53.15 55.01 9.76
CA ALA A 972 -53.88 54.68 8.55
C ALA A 972 -53.87 53.17 8.25
N LEU A 973 -52.83 52.43 8.66
CA LEU A 973 -52.74 50.98 8.49
C LEU A 973 -53.78 50.21 9.33
N PHE A 974 -54.23 50.79 10.45
CA PHE A 974 -55.20 50.22 11.38
C PHE A 974 -56.62 50.81 11.23
N ARG A 975 -56.85 51.70 10.26
CA ARG A 975 -58.21 52.16 9.94
C ARG A 975 -59.01 51.05 9.26
N PRO A 976 -60.36 51.08 9.29
CA PRO A 976 -61.18 50.14 8.53
C PRO A 976 -60.76 50.12 7.04
N GLY A 977 -60.50 48.93 6.49
CA GLY A 977 -59.95 48.73 5.14
C GLY A 977 -58.43 48.93 5.01
N GLY A 978 -57.74 49.19 6.11
CA GLY A 978 -56.28 49.25 6.18
C GLY A 978 -55.66 47.85 6.31
N ILE A 979 -54.44 47.68 5.76
CA ILE A 979 -53.76 46.38 5.66
C ILE A 979 -53.68 45.64 7.00
N LEU A 980 -53.33 46.34 8.10
CA LEU A 980 -53.19 45.71 9.41
C LEU A 980 -54.53 45.56 10.15
N ALA A 981 -55.54 46.36 9.81
CA ALA A 981 -56.89 46.16 10.33
C ALA A 981 -57.47 44.84 9.82
N GLU A 982 -57.28 44.52 8.54
CA GLU A 982 -57.69 43.24 7.95
C GLU A 982 -56.93 42.06 8.59
N VAL A 983 -55.60 42.17 8.75
CA VAL A 983 -54.79 41.13 9.43
C VAL A 983 -55.23 40.91 10.88
N ARG A 984 -55.56 41.99 11.59
CA ARG A 984 -56.03 41.90 12.97
C ARG A 984 -57.42 41.25 13.08
N GLU A 985 -58.34 41.59 12.18
CA GLU A 985 -59.67 40.97 12.14
C GLU A 985 -59.57 39.48 11.80
N MET A 986 -58.73 39.11 10.83
CA MET A 986 -58.44 37.70 10.51
C MET A 986 -57.93 36.93 11.72
N ALA A 987 -57.00 37.52 12.49
CA ALA A 987 -56.42 36.87 13.66
C ALA A 987 -57.40 36.75 14.85
N ARG A 988 -58.41 37.63 14.95
CA ARG A 988 -59.42 37.61 16.03
C ARG A 988 -60.65 36.77 15.70
N ASP A 989 -60.99 36.63 14.43
CA ASP A 989 -62.11 35.83 13.94
C ASP A 989 -61.68 34.92 12.79
N PRO A 990 -60.84 33.88 13.05
CA PRO A 990 -60.23 33.06 11.99
C PRO A 990 -61.19 32.10 11.26
N ARG A 991 -62.49 32.08 11.61
CA ARG A 991 -63.44 31.03 11.22
C ARG A 991 -64.67 31.64 10.55
N PRO A 992 -64.60 32.00 9.25
CA PRO A 992 -64.37 31.01 8.19
C PRO A 992 -63.32 31.42 7.13
N ALA A 993 -62.50 30.46 6.68
CA ALA A 993 -61.45 30.66 5.67
C ALA A 993 -62.00 31.24 4.35
N ASP A 994 -63.20 30.84 3.93
CA ASP A 994 -63.89 31.35 2.73
C ASP A 994 -64.11 32.87 2.74
N ARG A 995 -64.23 33.47 3.94
CA ARG A 995 -64.36 34.92 4.11
C ARG A 995 -63.02 35.63 3.91
N TRP A 996 -61.93 35.00 4.29
CA TRP A 996 -60.60 35.61 4.38
C TRP A 996 -59.72 35.34 3.15
N ALA A 997 -59.95 34.25 2.42
CA ALA A 997 -59.27 33.92 1.16
C ALA A 997 -59.27 35.08 0.13
N PRO A 998 -60.42 35.71 -0.21
CA PRO A 998 -60.42 36.85 -1.13
C PRO A 998 -59.75 38.11 -0.55
N VAL A 999 -59.74 38.25 0.79
CA VAL A 999 -59.12 39.39 1.47
C VAL A 999 -57.59 39.27 1.46
N ILE A 1000 -57.04 38.08 1.76
CA ILE A 1000 -55.60 37.83 1.80
C ILE A 1000 -54.96 37.84 0.40
N GLU A 1001 -55.69 37.43 -0.64
CA GLU A 1001 -55.27 37.55 -2.05
C GLU A 1001 -55.12 39.02 -2.48
N GLY A 1002 -55.94 39.91 -1.94
CA GLY A 1002 -55.89 41.34 -2.20
C GLY A 1002 -54.77 42.08 -1.44
N LEU A 1003 -54.11 41.43 -0.47
CA LEU A 1003 -53.00 42.03 0.28
C LEU A 1003 -51.65 41.87 -0.47
N PRO A 1004 -50.71 42.83 -0.31
CA PRO A 1004 -49.39 42.77 -0.92
C PRO A 1004 -48.65 41.44 -0.70
N GLN A 1005 -47.96 40.96 -1.74
CA GLN A 1005 -47.27 39.67 -1.68
C GLN A 1005 -45.85 39.75 -1.13
N GLY A 1006 -45.22 40.92 -1.16
CA GLY A 1006 -43.85 41.07 -0.68
C GLY A 1006 -43.49 42.50 -0.28
N GLU A 1007 -42.30 42.64 0.30
CA GLU A 1007 -41.80 43.90 0.87
C GLU A 1007 -41.83 45.05 -0.15
N HIS A 1008 -41.54 44.79 -1.42
CA HIS A 1008 -41.54 45.81 -2.48
C HIS A 1008 -42.94 46.38 -2.76
N GLU A 1009 -43.97 45.53 -2.78
CA GLU A 1009 -45.36 45.95 -2.98
C GLU A 1009 -45.88 46.71 -1.77
N ILE A 1010 -45.54 46.27 -0.56
CA ILE A 1010 -45.87 46.97 0.70
C ILE A 1010 -45.28 48.37 0.69
N ARG A 1011 -44.02 48.51 0.29
CA ARG A 1011 -43.38 49.83 0.17
C ARG A 1011 -44.09 50.72 -0.85
N THR A 1012 -44.42 50.15 -2.01
CA THR A 1012 -45.16 50.88 -3.05
C THR A 1012 -46.55 51.32 -2.55
N GLN A 1013 -47.20 50.52 -1.70
CA GLN A 1013 -48.48 50.86 -1.09
C GLN A 1013 -48.34 51.89 0.04
N LEU A 1014 -47.30 51.79 0.87
CA LEU A 1014 -46.98 52.81 1.89
C LEU A 1014 -46.64 54.17 1.26
N ASP A 1015 -45.91 54.17 0.14
CA ASP A 1015 -45.59 55.38 -0.62
C ASP A 1015 -46.87 56.00 -1.21
N ARG A 1016 -47.78 55.18 -1.76
CA ARG A 1016 -49.12 55.62 -2.21
C ARG A 1016 -49.95 56.19 -1.06
N MET A 1017 -50.06 55.48 0.06
CA MET A 1017 -50.78 55.95 1.25
C MET A 1017 -50.19 57.25 1.80
N SER A 1018 -48.87 57.41 1.76
CA SER A 1018 -48.19 58.64 2.18
C SER A 1018 -48.53 59.81 1.26
N ALA A 1019 -48.59 59.58 -0.06
CA ALA A 1019 -49.00 60.57 -1.05
C ALA A 1019 -50.48 60.97 -0.88
N ASP A 1020 -51.38 60.01 -0.69
CA ASP A 1020 -52.82 60.25 -0.49
C ASP A 1020 -53.10 61.05 0.80
N LEU A 1021 -52.28 60.84 1.83
CA LEU A 1021 -52.34 61.60 3.09
C LEU A 1021 -51.63 62.96 3.02
N GLY A 1022 -51.05 63.33 1.87
CA GLY A 1022 -50.33 64.58 1.66
C GLY A 1022 -49.05 64.71 2.50
N LEU A 1023 -48.43 63.58 2.87
CA LEU A 1023 -47.22 63.56 3.70
C LEU A 1023 -45.98 63.82 2.84
N ARG A 1024 -44.97 64.52 3.38
CA ARG A 1024 -43.69 64.70 2.68
C ARG A 1024 -42.99 63.35 2.56
N LYS A 1025 -42.28 63.11 1.44
CA LYS A 1025 -41.56 61.86 1.17
C LYS A 1025 -40.70 61.49 2.39
N ILE A 1026 -41.09 60.40 3.06
CA ILE A 1026 -40.51 59.99 4.33
C ILE A 1026 -39.23 59.19 4.04
N GLU A 1027 -38.06 59.82 4.15
CA GLU A 1027 -36.77 59.13 4.04
C GLU A 1027 -36.36 58.56 5.41
N TRP A 1028 -36.65 57.28 5.67
CA TRP A 1028 -36.18 56.59 6.88
C TRP A 1028 -35.13 55.53 6.56
N SER A 1029 -34.02 55.53 7.29
CA SER A 1029 -33.11 54.38 7.38
C SER A 1029 -33.83 53.12 7.93
N ASN A 1030 -34.88 53.31 8.72
CA ASN A 1030 -35.71 52.25 9.30
C ASN A 1030 -36.92 51.85 8.44
N HIS A 1031 -37.10 52.43 7.24
CA HIS A 1031 -38.24 52.11 6.36
C HIS A 1031 -38.24 50.63 5.95
N PHE A 1032 -37.06 50.06 5.70
CA PHE A 1032 -36.89 48.65 5.37
C PHE A 1032 -37.31 47.73 6.51
N ALA A 1033 -36.85 48.00 7.73
CA ALA A 1033 -37.22 47.19 8.89
C ALA A 1033 -38.73 47.25 9.17
N TYR A 1034 -39.35 48.42 8.98
CA TYR A 1034 -40.79 48.62 9.17
C TYR A 1034 -41.63 47.93 8.09
N ALA A 1035 -41.27 48.08 6.80
CA ALA A 1035 -41.94 47.40 5.69
C ALA A 1035 -41.75 45.88 5.75
N ARG A 1036 -40.56 45.42 6.18
CA ARG A 1036 -40.29 44.00 6.41
C ARG A 1036 -41.16 43.43 7.52
N ARG A 1037 -41.34 44.16 8.64
CA ARG A 1037 -42.23 43.71 9.73
C ARG A 1037 -43.69 43.61 9.29
N LEU A 1038 -44.16 44.53 8.44
CA LEU A 1038 -45.49 44.41 7.81
C LEU A 1038 -45.58 43.20 6.89
N ALA A 1039 -44.52 42.92 6.12
CA ALA A 1039 -44.44 41.74 5.25
C ALA A 1039 -44.51 40.44 6.06
N GLU A 1040 -43.82 40.39 7.21
CA GLU A 1040 -43.85 39.25 8.14
C GLU A 1040 -45.27 38.97 8.63
N PHE A 1041 -46.02 40.00 9.06
CA PHE A 1041 -47.41 39.82 9.52
C PHE A 1041 -48.35 39.31 8.41
N ILE A 1042 -48.23 39.85 7.19
CA ILE A 1042 -49.06 39.42 6.05
C ILE A 1042 -48.69 38.00 5.59
N ALA A 1043 -47.39 37.67 5.57
CA ALA A 1043 -46.92 36.35 5.20
C ALA A 1043 -47.36 35.29 6.21
N GLU A 1044 -47.30 35.61 7.51
CA GLU A 1044 -47.80 34.73 8.58
C GLU A 1044 -49.31 34.53 8.47
N ALA A 1045 -50.09 35.61 8.32
CA ALA A 1045 -51.54 35.52 8.10
C ALA A 1045 -51.87 34.67 6.87
N ARG A 1046 -51.15 34.84 5.75
CA ARG A 1046 -51.34 34.04 4.53
C ARG A 1046 -51.01 32.57 4.74
N SER A 1047 -49.93 32.26 5.45
CA SER A 1047 -49.60 30.88 5.82
C SER A 1047 -50.68 30.26 6.71
N LEU A 1048 -51.28 31.03 7.62
CA LEU A 1048 -52.29 30.51 8.53
C LEU A 1048 -53.65 30.34 7.84
N VAL A 1049 -54.05 31.22 6.91
CA VAL A 1049 -55.26 31.05 6.08
C VAL A 1049 -55.15 29.80 5.21
N ALA A 1050 -54.04 29.62 4.49
CA ALA A 1050 -53.83 28.43 3.64
C ALA A 1050 -53.88 27.12 4.45
N ARG A 1051 -53.29 27.10 5.65
CA ARG A 1051 -53.35 25.94 6.56
C ARG A 1051 -54.73 25.75 7.18
N SER A 1052 -55.52 26.80 7.31
CA SER A 1052 -56.89 26.73 7.80
C SER A 1052 -57.83 26.19 6.73
N GLU A 1053 -57.60 26.45 5.44
CA GLU A 1053 -58.30 25.80 4.31
C GLU A 1053 -58.02 24.29 4.27
N GLU A 1054 -56.75 23.89 4.45
CA GLU A 1054 -56.37 22.47 4.59
C GLU A 1054 -56.97 21.83 5.86
N GLY A 1055 -57.11 22.60 6.95
CA GLY A 1055 -57.62 22.18 8.25
C GLY A 1055 -59.15 22.03 8.39
N HIS A 1056 -59.95 22.46 7.39
CA HIS A 1056 -61.41 22.24 7.40
C HIS A 1056 -61.81 20.77 7.29
N GLN A 1057 -60.85 19.87 7.00
CA GLN A 1057 -60.98 18.43 7.16
C GLN A 1057 -60.25 17.98 8.43
N SER A 1058 -60.67 18.47 9.60
CA SER A 1058 -60.25 17.81 10.85
C SER A 1058 -60.64 16.34 10.75
N PRO A 1059 -59.71 15.38 10.98
CA PRO A 1059 -60.02 13.97 10.92
C PRO A 1059 -61.22 13.69 11.82
N ALA A 1060 -62.20 12.92 11.33
CA ALA A 1060 -63.31 12.50 12.17
C ALA A 1060 -62.76 11.73 13.37
N ALA A 1061 -63.33 11.93 14.56
CA ALA A 1061 -62.92 11.19 15.75
C ALA A 1061 -62.94 9.66 15.47
N PRO A 1062 -61.87 8.93 15.82
CA PRO A 1062 -61.78 7.50 15.55
C PRO A 1062 -62.90 6.76 16.29
N ARG A 1063 -63.57 5.83 15.60
CA ARG A 1063 -64.67 5.04 16.18
C ARG A 1063 -64.13 3.91 17.04
N LEU A 1064 -63.81 4.21 18.30
CA LEU A 1064 -63.41 3.20 19.28
C LEU A 1064 -64.62 2.43 19.83
N THR A 1065 -64.48 1.10 19.95
CA THR A 1065 -65.48 0.26 20.64
C THR A 1065 -65.51 0.54 22.14
N THR A 1066 -66.55 0.10 22.85
CA THR A 1066 -66.65 0.28 24.31
C THR A 1066 -65.45 -0.32 25.05
N ALA A 1067 -64.98 -1.50 24.62
CA ALA A 1067 -63.81 -2.16 25.21
C ALA A 1067 -62.51 -1.38 24.94
N GLN A 1068 -62.32 -0.87 23.72
CA GLN A 1068 -61.16 -0.05 23.36
C GLN A 1068 -61.14 1.29 24.12
N LYS A 1069 -62.30 1.92 24.34
CA LYS A 1069 -62.41 3.14 25.17
C LYS A 1069 -62.06 2.86 26.63
N GLN A 1070 -62.52 1.75 27.19
CA GLN A 1070 -62.17 1.35 28.55
C GLN A 1070 -60.67 1.07 28.69
N PHE A 1071 -60.05 0.43 27.70
CA PHE A 1071 -58.60 0.24 27.65
C PHE A 1071 -57.85 1.57 27.56
N ALA A 1072 -58.29 2.50 26.70
CA ALA A 1072 -57.68 3.83 26.58
C ALA A 1072 -57.73 4.63 27.89
N LEU A 1073 -58.85 4.57 28.62
CA LEU A 1073 -59.00 5.22 29.92
C LEU A 1073 -58.13 4.55 31.01
N HIS A 1074 -57.99 3.23 30.96
CA HIS A 1074 -57.09 2.50 31.85
C HIS A 1074 -55.63 2.87 31.58
N LEU A 1075 -55.22 2.92 30.30
CA LEU A 1075 -53.90 3.33 29.88
C LEU A 1075 -53.58 4.76 30.33
N ASP A 1076 -54.53 5.69 30.23
CA ASP A 1076 -54.38 7.06 30.72
C ASP A 1076 -54.13 7.13 32.23
N GLY A 1077 -54.92 6.40 33.03
CA GLY A 1077 -54.80 6.38 34.48
C GLY A 1077 -53.50 5.77 34.99
N SER A 1078 -52.92 4.85 34.22
CA SER A 1078 -51.68 4.13 34.56
C SER A 1078 -50.43 4.69 33.86
N TRP A 1079 -50.57 5.69 32.97
CA TRP A 1079 -49.51 6.16 32.07
C TRP A 1079 -48.21 6.55 32.78
N HIS A 1080 -48.30 7.41 33.79
CA HIS A 1080 -47.12 7.87 34.54
C HIS A 1080 -46.41 6.73 35.27
N GLN A 1081 -47.16 5.76 35.79
CA GLN A 1081 -46.60 4.62 36.49
C GLN A 1081 -45.95 3.63 35.50
N LEU A 1082 -46.56 3.42 34.33
CA LEU A 1082 -45.99 2.58 33.25
C LEU A 1082 -44.67 3.14 32.73
N VAL A 1083 -44.58 4.45 32.48
CA VAL A 1083 -43.33 5.11 32.05
C VAL A 1083 -42.25 4.97 33.14
N LYS A 1084 -42.60 5.20 34.41
CA LYS A 1084 -41.68 5.05 35.53
C LYS A 1084 -41.16 3.61 35.67
N GLU A 1085 -42.06 2.63 35.65
CA GLU A 1085 -41.69 1.22 35.72
C GLU A 1085 -40.85 0.80 34.49
N ALA A 1086 -41.12 1.35 33.30
CA ALA A 1086 -40.31 1.11 32.10
C ALA A 1086 -38.86 1.62 32.23
N ASP A 1087 -38.66 2.77 32.87
CA ASP A 1087 -37.32 3.30 33.17
C ASP A 1087 -36.58 2.45 34.21
N GLU A 1088 -37.30 1.87 35.18
CA GLU A 1088 -36.76 1.02 36.24
C GLU A 1088 -36.31 -0.37 35.74
N LEU A 1089 -36.72 -0.82 34.54
CA LEU A 1089 -36.31 -2.11 33.93
C LEU A 1089 -34.82 -2.16 33.54
N GLY A 1090 -34.15 -1.01 33.37
CA GLY A 1090 -32.75 -0.94 32.92
C GLY A 1090 -32.52 -1.33 31.44
N GLU A 1091 -31.31 -1.09 30.93
CA GLU A 1091 -30.92 -1.50 29.57
C GLU A 1091 -30.63 -3.01 29.53
N PRO A 1092 -31.11 -3.75 28.51
CA PRO A 1092 -31.82 -3.27 27.31
C PRO A 1092 -33.37 -3.30 27.44
N ALA A 1093 -33.91 -3.86 28.53
CA ALA A 1093 -35.34 -4.18 28.69
C ALA A 1093 -36.26 -2.94 28.70
N CYS A 1094 -35.73 -1.76 29.04
CA CYS A 1094 -36.47 -0.51 28.96
C CYS A 1094 -36.86 -0.12 27.52
N HIS A 1095 -36.10 -0.53 26.49
CA HIS A 1095 -36.36 -0.10 25.11
C HIS A 1095 -37.66 -0.69 24.52
N PRO A 1096 -37.92 -2.01 24.60
CA PRO A 1096 -39.19 -2.58 24.19
C PRO A 1096 -40.40 -2.00 24.93
N ALA A 1097 -40.25 -1.79 26.25
CA ALA A 1097 -41.30 -1.21 27.07
C ALA A 1097 -41.65 0.22 26.62
N LYS A 1098 -40.63 1.04 26.34
CA LYS A 1098 -40.81 2.40 25.80
C LYS A 1098 -41.41 2.39 24.40
N ALA A 1099 -40.96 1.49 23.53
CA ALA A 1099 -41.50 1.35 22.18
C ALA A 1099 -43.00 1.02 22.18
N LEU A 1100 -43.45 0.15 23.08
CA LEU A 1100 -44.88 -0.13 23.24
C LEU A 1100 -45.66 1.11 23.69
N LEU A 1101 -45.16 1.82 24.69
CA LEU A 1101 -45.82 3.02 25.20
C LEU A 1101 -45.88 4.10 24.12
N GLU A 1102 -44.79 4.31 23.37
CA GLU A 1102 -44.75 5.24 22.25
C GLU A 1102 -45.83 4.90 21.20
N ALA A 1103 -45.95 3.63 20.80
CA ALA A 1103 -46.97 3.15 19.87
C ALA A 1103 -48.42 3.36 20.39
N LEU A 1104 -48.63 3.41 21.70
CA LEU A 1104 -49.94 3.59 22.32
C LEU A 1104 -50.22 5.04 22.77
N SER A 1105 -49.27 5.97 22.56
CA SER A 1105 -49.27 7.29 23.20
C SER A 1105 -50.42 8.22 22.83
N ALA A 1106 -50.99 8.08 21.64
CA ALA A 1106 -52.14 8.87 21.21
C ALA A 1106 -53.49 8.34 21.73
N LEU A 1107 -53.54 7.06 22.12
CA LEU A 1107 -54.78 6.38 22.51
C LEU A 1107 -55.48 6.98 23.74
N PRO A 1108 -54.77 7.40 24.82
CA PRO A 1108 -55.37 8.09 25.96
C PRO A 1108 -56.14 9.36 25.57
N LYS A 1109 -55.65 10.11 24.57
CA LYS A 1109 -56.28 11.35 24.11
C LYS A 1109 -57.61 11.06 23.41
N ALA A 1110 -57.65 10.05 22.53
CA ALA A 1110 -58.87 9.63 21.83
C ALA A 1110 -59.91 9.01 22.77
N GLY A 1111 -59.47 8.33 23.84
CA GLY A 1111 -60.37 7.73 24.84
C GLY A 1111 -61.17 8.74 25.69
N LYS A 1112 -60.67 9.98 25.83
CA LYS A 1112 -61.30 11.06 26.61
C LYS A 1112 -62.36 11.85 25.85
N GLU A 1113 -62.40 11.72 24.52
CA GLU A 1113 -63.34 12.45 23.70
C GLU A 1113 -64.77 11.91 23.94
N LYS A 1114 -65.67 12.80 24.40
CA LYS A 1114 -67.10 12.47 24.53
C LYS A 1114 -67.69 12.37 23.12
N ALA A 1115 -68.27 11.21 22.82
CA ALA A 1115 -68.93 10.91 21.56
C ALA A 1115 -70.03 11.93 21.20
#